data_AF-A0A6P6A7P4-F1
#
_entry.id   AF-A0A6P6A7P4-F1
#
_cell.length_a   1.000
_cell.length_b   1.000
_cell.length_c   1.000
_cell.angle_alpha   90.00
_cell.angle_beta   90.00
_cell.angle_gamma   90.00
#
_symmetry.space_group_name_H-M   'P 1'
#
loop_
_entity.id
_entity.type
_entity.pdbx_description
1 polymer ?
#
loop_
_entity_poly.entity_id
_entity_poly.type
_entity_poly.pdbx_seq_one_letter_code
_entity_poly.pdbx_strand_id
1 'polypeptide(L)'
;MEAAHRQKEEDLEETENVSQPSEPASTLALSTPRNREIVEPVAAIPPAKDDIPVMDEAEAEILSQTGEVQEIYETRVAAMTNIEHSVSRILECMGSTETVRKLAVHGVCGVGKSTVLRALVNNPKTKHKFDLIIWVTVSKYWSRRKIQDQIIQQLPPASSNAEPFQILKGKKFLLLLDDVWERIDLQEMGIPDPSQENGSMMILSTRELKACHDAGEIRVVQIEPLSKEEAWTLFREQVGGVVDLPSINHFAKGIVEGCCGLPLLIIVTGRALVDEKNVPVWEHALNEFSEPGRDVKSRMEDLVQLLKFSFYRLKSRSLKSCFLYRALFSEDQQISPSEFVDYCIQEGLIAGSWSNAYERGHDILDALLRALLLETTEGGRLIKMRDVMRDLALEILSSDTEGCQFLQRTYSKPLKPEDRSSSTSADGQYLSRVVAGLTEPPTEEEWEQSEIMFLMNDKLSALPDKPSCSKLVTLFLQRNYQLRVLPDLFFHNMPLLKLLNLSKTRIKYLPKSISNLERLETLILRDCERLVKLPSEVGSLKLLQVLDLRGTEIIELPEEIAELDSLSYLEVSFYGSSTNSKHAKLPPGLISRLEALETLSISVYPGDNWWNKSVESFIKEVINLKLLTSLSFYFPEVKFLEQFLGDSASWKEESLTEFKFVVGADIKFNASRVPQHVELNYGLISGQCLRFVNSEKIPDAIVNVLARCTAFYLDHHLDVHRLSEFGIGNIKKLKYCIISECPDLETIVDSEEGTESVFPCLEYLSIHYSWSLTSIWKGVVPKGSFAALRTLSLYACPKLTYVFKSSMLQFISNLEELLVDDCEAIEKIISVEEVTESCCISLKSLTLQYLPKLVHIWEDAQTRLLFEYISVYDCPQLKQICKDSELKQTLRGIRAEKDWWDELVWEENGIHSHFEALFTPIGEGGVHSS
;
A
#
# COMPACT_ATOMS: atom_id res chain seq x y z
N MET A 1 -5.77 -2.47 59.88
CA MET A 1 -5.30 -1.51 60.90
C MET A 1 -4.57 -0.42 60.13
N GLU A 2 -5.25 0.61 59.63
CA GLU A 2 -6.03 1.66 60.35
C GLU A 2 -5.14 2.67 61.08
N ALA A 3 -5.57 3.93 61.05
CA ALA A 3 -4.69 5.08 61.20
C ALA A 3 -4.85 5.81 62.55
N ALA A 4 -3.73 6.33 63.04
CA ALA A 4 -3.62 7.27 64.14
C ALA A 4 -2.18 7.86 64.19
N HIS A 5 -1.89 9.07 64.68
CA HIS A 5 -2.65 10.32 64.77
C HIS A 5 -1.70 11.41 65.32
N ARG A 6 -1.67 12.64 64.76
CA ARG A 6 -1.29 13.91 65.47
C ARG A 6 0.17 14.03 66.00
N GLN A 7 0.70 15.19 66.42
CA GLN A 7 0.51 16.64 66.12
C GLN A 7 1.60 17.43 66.89
N LYS A 8 1.72 18.76 66.64
CA LYS A 8 2.54 19.83 67.29
C LYS A 8 3.48 20.51 66.28
N GLU A 9 3.27 21.78 65.91
CA GLU A 9 3.44 23.06 66.67
C GLU A 9 4.90 23.52 66.67
N GLU A 10 5.23 24.81 66.64
CA GLU A 10 4.57 26.05 66.13
C GLU A 10 5.60 27.19 66.28
N ASP A 11 5.60 28.21 65.42
CA ASP A 11 6.17 29.55 65.72
C ASP A 11 5.73 30.57 64.65
N LEU A 12 5.61 31.85 65.05
CA LEU A 12 5.18 33.01 64.23
C LEU A 12 6.42 33.85 63.80
N GLU A 13 6.41 35.07 63.25
CA GLU A 13 5.45 36.19 63.13
C GLU A 13 5.97 37.13 61.99
N GLU A 14 5.20 37.43 60.93
CA GLU A 14 4.57 38.74 60.61
C GLU A 14 5.43 39.88 59.98
N THR A 15 4.74 40.92 59.48
CA THR A 15 5.19 42.20 58.88
C THR A 15 5.76 42.17 57.43
N GLU A 16 5.47 43.12 56.52
CA GLU A 16 4.41 44.15 56.47
C GLU A 16 4.03 44.51 55.00
N ASN A 17 3.29 45.60 54.73
CA ASN A 17 2.40 45.77 53.56
C ASN A 17 2.66 47.05 52.70
N VAL A 18 1.77 47.36 51.74
CA VAL A 18 1.66 48.59 50.90
C VAL A 18 2.77 48.74 49.80
N SER A 19 2.57 49.18 48.54
CA SER A 19 1.52 50.03 47.92
C SER A 19 1.23 49.76 46.41
N GLN A 20 0.02 50.08 45.95
CA GLN A 20 -0.40 50.37 44.55
C GLN A 20 -0.29 51.89 44.24
N PRO A 21 -0.74 52.51 43.10
CA PRO A 21 -1.44 52.04 41.88
C PRO A 21 -0.67 52.43 40.56
N SER A 22 -1.15 52.45 39.30
CA SER A 22 -2.44 52.88 38.72
C SER A 22 -2.78 52.38 37.29
N GLU A 23 -4.08 52.18 37.05
CA GLU A 23 -4.78 52.05 35.75
C GLU A 23 -5.06 53.45 35.09
N PRO A 24 -5.65 53.64 33.87
CA PRO A 24 -6.99 53.13 33.47
C PRO A 24 -7.30 52.92 31.95
N ALA A 25 -8.58 52.58 31.66
CA ALA A 25 -9.38 52.83 30.42
C ALA A 25 -9.10 51.94 29.16
N SER A 26 -10.00 51.05 28.66
CA SER A 26 -11.41 51.17 28.16
C SER A 26 -11.53 51.78 26.74
N THR A 27 -12.39 51.40 25.78
CA THR A 27 -13.49 50.38 25.58
C THR A 27 -13.74 50.29 24.04
N LEU A 28 -14.57 49.45 23.38
CA LEU A 28 -15.67 48.48 23.65
C LEU A 28 -15.29 47.09 23.04
N ALA A 29 -15.97 45.93 23.17
CA ALA A 29 -17.33 45.48 23.54
C ALA A 29 -18.34 45.22 22.37
N LEU A 30 -19.16 44.16 22.56
CA LEU A 30 -20.19 43.51 21.69
C LEU A 30 -19.75 42.20 20.96
N SER A 31 -20.51 41.09 20.92
CA SER A 31 -21.30 40.38 21.96
C SER A 31 -22.00 39.11 21.43
N THR A 32 -21.61 37.93 21.94
CA THR A 32 -22.51 36.76 22.25
C THR A 32 -23.33 36.09 21.10
N PRO A 33 -24.01 34.93 21.32
CA PRO A 33 -24.03 34.04 22.49
C PRO A 33 -23.63 32.58 22.21
N ARG A 34 -23.44 31.80 23.28
CA ARG A 34 -23.70 30.35 23.26
C ARG A 34 -25.21 30.13 23.37
N ASN A 35 -25.81 29.28 22.53
CA ASN A 35 -27.13 28.70 22.82
C ASN A 35 -27.06 27.16 22.82
N ARG A 36 -27.83 26.54 23.72
CA ARG A 36 -28.09 25.10 23.79
C ARG A 36 -29.61 24.90 23.82
N GLU A 37 -30.20 24.65 22.67
CA GLU A 37 -31.56 24.15 22.51
C GLU A 37 -31.43 22.99 21.51
N ILE A 38 -31.63 21.74 21.90
CA ILE A 38 -32.93 21.09 22.05
C ILE A 38 -33.74 21.22 20.75
N VAL A 39 -33.57 20.23 19.88
CA VAL A 39 -34.52 19.89 18.81
C VAL A 39 -34.83 18.41 18.97
N GLU A 40 -36.06 18.09 19.38
CA GLU A 40 -36.57 16.72 19.36
C GLU A 40 -36.99 16.31 17.93
N PRO A 41 -37.07 15.00 17.64
CA PRO A 41 -37.21 14.52 16.26
C PRO A 41 -38.65 14.66 15.73
N VAL A 42 -38.78 14.80 14.40
CA VAL A 42 -39.74 14.05 13.55
C VAL A 42 -39.62 14.48 12.08
N ALA A 43 -39.33 13.51 11.21
CA ALA A 43 -39.92 13.37 9.87
C ALA A 43 -39.44 12.04 9.27
N ALA A 44 -40.33 11.06 9.13
CA ALA A 44 -40.00 9.83 8.41
C ALA A 44 -40.15 10.06 6.90
N ILE A 45 -39.07 9.83 6.14
CA ILE A 45 -39.14 9.75 4.68
C ILE A 45 -39.56 8.30 4.32
N PRO A 46 -40.49 8.09 3.36
CA PRO A 46 -40.95 6.74 3.01
C PRO A 46 -39.84 5.88 2.39
N PRO A 47 -39.94 4.54 2.43
CA PRO A 47 -39.16 3.70 1.53
C PRO A 47 -39.48 4.08 0.08
N ALA A 48 -38.45 4.38 -0.71
CA ALA A 48 -38.57 4.44 -2.16
C ALA A 48 -39.02 3.06 -2.68
N LYS A 49 -39.83 3.03 -3.73
CA LYS A 49 -40.32 1.79 -4.33
C LYS A 49 -39.23 1.12 -5.17
N ASP A 50 -39.31 -0.21 -5.25
CA ASP A 50 -38.61 -0.98 -6.27
C ASP A 50 -39.19 -0.67 -7.66
N ASP A 51 -38.55 0.23 -8.41
CA ASP A 51 -38.69 0.30 -9.87
C ASP A 51 -37.45 -0.33 -10.49
N ILE A 52 -37.59 -1.58 -10.94
CA ILE A 52 -36.54 -2.34 -11.63
C ILE A 52 -36.41 -1.77 -13.06
N PRO A 53 -35.21 -1.43 -13.55
CA PRO A 53 -35.02 -1.12 -14.96
C PRO A 53 -35.24 -2.39 -15.78
N VAL A 54 -36.44 -2.50 -16.37
CA VAL A 54 -36.71 -3.46 -17.45
C VAL A 54 -35.99 -2.93 -18.68
N MET A 55 -35.04 -3.71 -19.20
CA MET A 55 -34.27 -3.39 -20.40
C MET A 55 -35.24 -3.19 -21.59
N ASP A 56 -35.13 -2.07 -22.29
CA ASP A 56 -36.10 -1.68 -23.30
C ASP A 56 -35.95 -2.56 -24.56
N GLU A 57 -37.05 -2.87 -25.25
CA GLU A 57 -37.04 -3.78 -26.41
C GLU A 57 -36.18 -3.21 -27.56
N ALA A 58 -35.97 -1.89 -27.59
CA ALA A 58 -35.06 -1.21 -28.52
C ALA A 58 -33.56 -1.52 -28.28
N GLU A 59 -33.11 -1.75 -27.05
CA GLU A 59 -31.70 -2.08 -26.77
C GLU A 59 -31.35 -3.49 -27.26
N ALA A 60 -32.31 -4.42 -27.15
CA ALA A 60 -32.17 -5.78 -27.68
C ALA A 60 -32.03 -5.80 -29.21
N GLU A 61 -32.69 -4.87 -29.92
CA GLU A 61 -32.66 -4.81 -31.39
C GLU A 61 -31.34 -4.20 -31.92
N ILE A 62 -30.74 -3.24 -31.20
CA ILE A 62 -29.44 -2.62 -31.57
C ILE A 62 -28.27 -3.61 -31.46
N LEU A 63 -28.30 -4.53 -30.48
CA LEU A 63 -27.27 -5.57 -30.31
C LEU A 63 -27.24 -6.64 -31.42
N SER A 64 -28.25 -6.68 -32.30
CA SER A 64 -28.43 -7.75 -33.31
C SER A 64 -27.50 -7.68 -34.54
N GLN A 65 -26.69 -6.63 -34.71
CA GLN A 65 -26.02 -6.32 -36.00
C GLN A 65 -24.50 -6.53 -36.03
N THR A 66 -23.90 -7.23 -35.06
CA THR A 66 -22.48 -7.64 -35.11
C THR A 66 -22.30 -9.13 -34.81
N GLY A 67 -21.92 -9.91 -35.84
CA GLY A 67 -21.89 -11.38 -35.77
C GLY A 67 -20.92 -11.98 -34.73
N GLU A 68 -19.90 -11.23 -34.33
CA GLU A 68 -18.92 -11.66 -33.30
C GLU A 68 -19.52 -11.59 -31.88
N VAL A 69 -20.51 -10.72 -31.63
CA VAL A 69 -21.15 -10.59 -30.31
C VAL A 69 -22.10 -11.75 -30.05
N GLN A 70 -22.79 -12.25 -31.09
CA GLN A 70 -23.73 -13.37 -31.00
C GLN A 70 -23.06 -14.65 -30.46
N GLU A 71 -21.89 -15.02 -31.03
CA GLU A 71 -21.15 -16.22 -30.66
C GLU A 71 -20.56 -16.11 -29.23
N ILE A 72 -20.13 -14.91 -28.81
CA ILE A 72 -19.70 -14.63 -27.42
C ILE A 72 -20.89 -14.75 -26.45
N TYR A 73 -22.10 -14.34 -26.85
CA TYR A 73 -23.30 -14.45 -26.02
C TYR A 73 -23.73 -15.92 -25.84
N GLU A 74 -23.75 -16.70 -26.92
CA GLU A 74 -24.13 -18.13 -26.88
C GLU A 74 -23.08 -18.99 -26.14
N THR A 75 -21.81 -18.57 -26.11
CA THR A 75 -20.73 -19.34 -25.46
C THR A 75 -20.70 -19.17 -23.94
N ARG A 76 -20.92 -17.95 -23.42
CA ARG A 76 -20.97 -17.68 -21.96
C ARG A 76 -22.06 -18.50 -21.24
N VAL A 77 -23.11 -18.89 -21.98
CA VAL A 77 -24.19 -19.75 -21.49
C VAL A 77 -23.68 -21.14 -21.08
N ALA A 78 -22.65 -21.71 -21.73
CA ALA A 78 -22.19 -23.06 -21.46
C ALA A 78 -21.69 -23.23 -20.01
N ALA A 79 -20.77 -22.38 -19.56
CA ALA A 79 -20.29 -22.40 -18.18
C ALA A 79 -21.38 -22.01 -17.16
N MET A 80 -22.34 -21.16 -17.56
CA MET A 80 -23.51 -20.83 -16.74
C MET A 80 -24.45 -22.03 -16.57
N THR A 81 -24.71 -22.83 -17.60
CA THR A 81 -25.69 -23.94 -17.52
C THR A 81 -25.36 -24.98 -16.45
N ASN A 82 -24.09 -25.28 -16.18
CA ASN A 82 -23.70 -26.20 -15.11
C ASN A 82 -23.92 -25.59 -13.71
N ILE A 83 -23.63 -24.28 -13.55
CA ILE A 83 -23.91 -23.52 -12.33
C ILE A 83 -25.42 -23.43 -12.10
N GLU A 84 -26.21 -23.09 -13.13
CA GLU A 84 -27.66 -22.96 -13.07
C GLU A 84 -28.37 -24.30 -12.81
N HIS A 85 -27.89 -25.40 -13.41
CA HIS A 85 -28.34 -26.76 -13.12
C HIS A 85 -28.04 -27.14 -11.67
N SER A 86 -26.83 -26.82 -11.17
CA SER A 86 -26.45 -27.07 -9.77
C SER A 86 -27.28 -26.25 -8.78
N VAL A 87 -27.49 -24.96 -9.06
CA VAL A 87 -28.39 -24.07 -8.29
C VAL A 87 -29.82 -24.59 -8.33
N SER A 88 -30.30 -25.10 -9.47
CA SER A 88 -31.64 -25.67 -9.61
C SER A 88 -31.82 -26.94 -8.77
N ARG A 89 -30.86 -27.87 -8.80
CA ARG A 89 -30.84 -29.06 -7.93
C ARG A 89 -30.86 -28.70 -6.44
N ILE A 90 -30.16 -27.64 -6.03
CA ILE A 90 -30.22 -27.14 -4.65
C ILE A 90 -31.61 -26.53 -4.36
N LEU A 91 -32.13 -25.67 -5.25
CA LEU A 91 -33.45 -25.04 -5.09
C LEU A 91 -34.62 -26.05 -5.03
N GLU A 92 -34.51 -27.18 -5.74
CA GLU A 92 -35.41 -28.33 -5.66
C GLU A 92 -35.34 -29.00 -4.29
N CYS A 93 -34.13 -29.27 -3.76
CA CYS A 93 -33.96 -29.77 -2.40
C CYS A 93 -34.58 -28.79 -1.38
N MET A 94 -34.35 -27.48 -1.54
CA MET A 94 -34.96 -26.39 -0.76
C MET A 94 -36.46 -26.16 -1.06
N GLY A 95 -37.06 -26.91 -1.98
CA GLY A 95 -38.47 -26.80 -2.39
C GLY A 95 -39.29 -28.06 -2.07
N SER A 96 -38.63 -29.19 -1.83
CA SER A 96 -39.26 -30.44 -1.41
C SER A 96 -40.03 -30.30 -0.09
N THR A 97 -41.09 -31.10 0.07
CA THR A 97 -41.91 -31.15 1.29
C THR A 97 -41.30 -31.98 2.41
N GLU A 98 -40.00 -32.30 2.33
CA GLU A 98 -39.29 -33.19 3.25
C GLU A 98 -38.76 -32.42 4.47
N THR A 99 -38.36 -33.16 5.51
CA THR A 99 -37.82 -32.63 6.77
C THR A 99 -36.39 -32.05 6.66
N VAL A 100 -35.82 -31.98 5.45
CA VAL A 100 -34.44 -31.59 5.20
C VAL A 100 -34.21 -30.11 5.54
N ARG A 101 -33.38 -29.86 6.57
CA ARG A 101 -32.99 -28.52 7.04
C ARG A 101 -31.49 -28.24 6.98
N LYS A 102 -30.69 -29.27 6.68
CA LYS A 102 -29.24 -29.23 6.54
C LYS A 102 -28.85 -29.86 5.21
N LEU A 103 -28.11 -29.13 4.38
CA LEU A 103 -27.67 -29.57 3.06
C LEU A 103 -26.16 -29.33 2.89
N ALA A 104 -25.46 -30.25 2.26
CA ALA A 104 -24.02 -30.16 2.02
C ALA A 104 -23.70 -30.15 0.51
N VAL A 105 -23.06 -29.09 0.04
CA VAL A 105 -22.52 -28.97 -1.31
C VAL A 105 -21.11 -29.59 -1.30
N HIS A 106 -21.01 -30.79 -1.84
CA HIS A 106 -19.77 -31.58 -1.89
C HIS A 106 -19.12 -31.49 -3.27
N GLY A 107 -17.79 -31.42 -3.31
CA GLY A 107 -17.02 -31.51 -4.54
C GLY A 107 -15.54 -31.19 -4.33
N VAL A 108 -14.72 -31.57 -5.31
CA VAL A 108 -13.25 -31.46 -5.28
C VAL A 108 -12.77 -30.00 -5.19
N CYS A 109 -11.46 -29.81 -5.01
CA CYS A 109 -10.86 -28.47 -5.01
C CYS A 109 -11.01 -27.80 -6.39
N GLY A 110 -11.20 -26.47 -6.43
CA GLY A 110 -11.31 -25.72 -7.69
C GLY A 110 -12.57 -25.94 -8.52
N VAL A 111 -13.51 -26.82 -8.11
CA VAL A 111 -14.72 -27.20 -8.87
C VAL A 111 -15.82 -26.12 -8.91
N GLY A 112 -15.70 -25.06 -8.11
CA GLY A 112 -16.66 -23.93 -8.11
C GLY A 112 -17.79 -23.99 -7.06
N LYS A 113 -17.64 -24.75 -5.96
CA LYS A 113 -18.64 -24.83 -4.86
C LYS A 113 -19.13 -23.44 -4.39
N SER A 114 -18.19 -22.55 -4.04
CA SER A 114 -18.48 -21.18 -3.60
C SER A 114 -19.19 -20.36 -4.66
N THR A 115 -18.86 -20.56 -5.95
CA THR A 115 -19.53 -19.92 -7.09
C THR A 115 -21.00 -20.35 -7.19
N VAL A 116 -21.28 -21.65 -7.03
CA VAL A 116 -22.66 -22.19 -6.98
C VAL A 116 -23.42 -21.63 -5.78
N LEU A 117 -22.80 -21.51 -4.61
CA LEU A 117 -23.44 -20.89 -3.43
C LEU A 117 -23.71 -19.38 -3.62
N ARG A 118 -22.80 -18.61 -4.21
CA ARG A 118 -23.06 -17.19 -4.53
C ARG A 118 -24.15 -17.02 -5.58
N ALA A 119 -24.20 -17.88 -6.59
CA ALA A 119 -25.27 -17.92 -7.59
C ALA A 119 -26.63 -18.29 -6.95
N LEU A 120 -26.64 -19.20 -5.97
CA LEU A 120 -27.82 -19.56 -5.19
C LEU A 120 -28.34 -18.37 -4.36
N VAL A 121 -27.46 -17.65 -3.64
CA VAL A 121 -27.84 -16.45 -2.85
C VAL A 121 -28.41 -15.35 -3.73
N ASN A 122 -27.82 -15.14 -4.91
CA ASN A 122 -28.27 -14.11 -5.83
C ASN A 122 -29.56 -14.47 -6.58
N ASN A 123 -29.95 -15.75 -6.61
CA ASN A 123 -31.19 -16.18 -7.24
C ASN A 123 -32.44 -15.60 -6.54
N PRO A 124 -33.40 -14.98 -7.27
CA PRO A 124 -34.63 -14.44 -6.68
C PRO A 124 -35.45 -15.47 -5.88
N LYS A 125 -35.43 -16.75 -6.31
CA LYS A 125 -36.14 -17.85 -5.62
C LYS A 125 -35.57 -18.15 -4.22
N THR A 126 -34.36 -17.66 -3.90
CA THR A 126 -33.73 -17.75 -2.58
C THR A 126 -34.05 -16.51 -1.76
N LYS A 127 -33.91 -15.30 -2.33
CA LYS A 127 -34.10 -14.02 -1.62
C LYS A 127 -35.49 -13.88 -1.00
N HIS A 128 -36.55 -14.38 -1.65
CA HIS A 128 -37.91 -14.34 -1.10
C HIS A 128 -38.26 -15.49 -0.14
N LYS A 129 -37.32 -16.41 0.18
CA LYS A 129 -37.60 -17.56 1.07
C LYS A 129 -37.23 -17.32 2.54
N PHE A 130 -36.41 -16.34 2.89
CA PHE A 130 -35.86 -16.16 4.24
C PHE A 130 -35.82 -14.68 4.67
N ASP A 131 -35.98 -14.42 5.96
CA ASP A 131 -35.93 -13.07 6.56
C ASP A 131 -34.50 -12.53 6.70
N LEU A 132 -33.52 -13.44 6.68
CA LEU A 132 -32.08 -13.19 6.75
C LEU A 132 -31.34 -14.26 5.92
N ILE A 133 -30.32 -13.85 5.19
CA ILE A 133 -29.32 -14.76 4.60
C ILE A 133 -27.98 -14.36 5.22
N ILE A 134 -27.24 -15.33 5.74
CA ILE A 134 -26.02 -15.15 6.52
C ILE A 134 -24.93 -16.00 5.88
N TRP A 135 -23.85 -15.38 5.40
CA TRP A 135 -22.70 -16.05 4.80
C TRP A 135 -21.53 -16.07 5.77
N VAL A 136 -20.96 -17.25 6.00
CA VAL A 136 -19.75 -17.44 6.80
C VAL A 136 -18.74 -18.22 5.96
N THR A 137 -17.53 -17.71 5.81
CA THR A 137 -16.42 -18.49 5.26
C THR A 137 -15.62 -19.09 6.42
N VAL A 138 -15.37 -20.39 6.35
CA VAL A 138 -14.73 -21.17 7.41
C VAL A 138 -13.27 -21.42 7.02
N SER A 139 -12.38 -20.49 7.40
CA SER A 139 -10.92 -20.66 7.30
C SER A 139 -10.47 -22.03 7.80
N LYS A 140 -9.40 -22.59 7.22
CA LYS A 140 -8.76 -23.84 7.70
C LYS A 140 -8.46 -23.81 9.20
N TYR A 141 -8.07 -22.65 9.71
CA TYR A 141 -7.84 -22.39 11.14
C TYR A 141 -9.03 -21.65 11.77
N TRP A 142 -10.25 -22.18 11.67
CA TRP A 142 -11.43 -21.54 12.24
C TRP A 142 -11.39 -21.53 13.78
N SER A 143 -12.08 -20.56 14.39
CA SER A 143 -12.38 -20.60 15.82
C SER A 143 -13.77 -20.01 16.07
N ARG A 144 -14.39 -20.39 17.19
CA ARG A 144 -15.75 -19.97 17.56
C ARG A 144 -15.93 -18.46 17.46
N ARG A 145 -14.92 -17.68 17.88
CA ARG A 145 -14.98 -16.22 17.89
C ARG A 145 -15.07 -15.62 16.49
N LYS A 146 -14.27 -16.11 15.53
CA LYS A 146 -14.34 -15.69 14.12
C LYS A 146 -15.74 -15.87 13.53
N ILE A 147 -16.33 -17.04 13.72
CA ILE A 147 -17.64 -17.39 13.14
C ILE A 147 -18.73 -16.55 13.80
N GLN A 148 -18.67 -16.36 15.12
CA GLN A 148 -19.55 -15.44 15.83
C GLN A 148 -19.41 -14.00 15.30
N ASP A 149 -18.20 -13.47 15.17
CA ASP A 149 -17.94 -12.11 14.71
C ASP A 149 -18.39 -11.89 13.23
N GLN A 150 -18.16 -12.86 12.33
CA GLN A 150 -18.66 -12.81 10.95
C GLN A 150 -20.19 -12.75 10.88
N ILE A 151 -20.88 -13.56 11.70
CA ILE A 151 -22.36 -13.56 11.75
C ILE A 151 -22.86 -12.24 12.32
N ILE A 152 -22.27 -11.76 13.42
CA ILE A 152 -22.70 -10.53 14.11
C ILE A 152 -22.61 -9.30 13.18
N GLN A 153 -21.59 -9.23 12.32
CA GLN A 153 -21.45 -8.16 11.31
C GLN A 153 -22.56 -8.14 10.26
N GLN A 154 -23.32 -9.24 10.10
CA GLN A 154 -24.46 -9.37 9.18
C GLN A 154 -25.82 -9.25 9.88
N LEU A 155 -25.86 -9.08 11.21
CA LEU A 155 -27.11 -8.88 11.95
C LEU A 155 -27.47 -7.38 12.03
N PRO A 156 -28.77 -7.03 12.02
CA PRO A 156 -29.21 -5.67 12.31
C PRO A 156 -28.73 -5.19 13.69
N PRO A 157 -28.38 -3.89 13.86
CA PRO A 157 -27.85 -3.37 15.12
C PRO A 157 -28.85 -3.54 16.28
N ALA A 158 -28.39 -4.15 17.37
CA ALA A 158 -29.20 -4.49 18.53
C ALA A 158 -29.48 -3.27 19.43
N SER A 159 -30.74 -3.11 19.85
CA SER A 159 -31.12 -2.12 20.85
C SER A 159 -30.90 -2.65 22.27
N SER A 160 -29.77 -2.26 22.88
CA SER A 160 -29.32 -2.62 24.24
C SER A 160 -28.84 -4.09 24.43
N ASN A 161 -28.48 -4.44 25.67
CA ASN A 161 -27.60 -5.53 26.07
C ASN A 161 -28.17 -6.97 25.93
N ALA A 162 -28.78 -7.31 24.80
CA ALA A 162 -29.16 -8.68 24.47
C ALA A 162 -27.95 -9.51 23.99
N GLU A 163 -28.01 -10.84 24.12
CA GLU A 163 -27.05 -11.72 23.44
C GLU A 163 -27.18 -11.56 21.91
N PRO A 164 -26.09 -11.50 21.11
CA PRO A 164 -26.18 -11.17 19.68
C PRO A 164 -27.09 -12.12 18.89
N PHE A 165 -27.02 -13.42 19.20
CA PHE A 165 -27.81 -14.46 18.52
C PHE A 165 -29.28 -14.52 18.96
N GLN A 166 -29.70 -13.71 19.94
CA GLN A 166 -31.10 -13.56 20.33
C GLN A 166 -31.96 -13.06 19.16
N ILE A 167 -31.40 -12.27 18.24
CA ILE A 167 -32.07 -11.76 17.02
C ILE A 167 -32.50 -12.89 16.06
N LEU A 168 -31.82 -14.04 16.10
CA LEU A 168 -32.16 -15.22 15.29
C LEU A 168 -33.36 -16.00 15.86
N LYS A 169 -33.72 -15.81 17.14
CA LYS A 169 -34.83 -16.52 17.78
C LYS A 169 -36.15 -15.88 17.34
N GLY A 170 -36.85 -16.57 16.43
CA GLY A 170 -38.11 -16.10 15.84
C GLY A 170 -37.99 -15.48 14.45
N LYS A 171 -36.80 -15.54 13.82
CA LYS A 171 -36.60 -15.26 12.39
C LYS A 171 -36.26 -16.52 11.62
N LYS A 172 -36.74 -16.60 10.38
CA LYS A 172 -36.44 -17.65 9.42
C LYS A 172 -35.20 -17.28 8.62
N PHE A 173 -34.06 -17.92 8.87
CA PHE A 173 -32.78 -17.57 8.24
C PHE A 173 -32.18 -18.70 7.41
N LEU A 174 -31.36 -18.32 6.42
CA LEU A 174 -30.47 -19.22 5.69
C LEU A 174 -29.04 -18.99 6.17
N LEU A 175 -28.43 -20.00 6.80
CA LEU A 175 -27.01 -19.99 7.19
C LEU A 175 -26.19 -20.73 6.14
N LEU A 176 -25.25 -20.03 5.52
CA LEU A 176 -24.29 -20.55 4.56
C LEU A 176 -22.92 -20.66 5.21
N LEU A 177 -22.37 -21.86 5.27
CA LEU A 177 -21.02 -22.14 5.78
C LEU A 177 -20.14 -22.60 4.61
N ASP A 178 -19.32 -21.72 4.05
CA ASP A 178 -18.49 -22.04 2.89
C ASP A 178 -17.11 -22.60 3.30
N ASP A 179 -16.70 -23.66 2.59
CA ASP A 179 -15.47 -24.45 2.76
C ASP A 179 -15.22 -25.00 4.18
N VAL A 180 -16.23 -25.64 4.75
CA VAL A 180 -16.17 -26.30 6.07
C VAL A 180 -15.20 -27.49 6.05
N TRP A 181 -14.17 -27.44 6.88
CA TRP A 181 -13.16 -28.49 7.05
C TRP A 181 -13.55 -29.57 8.07
N GLU A 182 -14.16 -29.18 9.19
CA GLU A 182 -14.48 -30.05 10.33
C GLU A 182 -15.91 -29.82 10.86
N ARG A 183 -16.37 -30.67 11.79
CA ARG A 183 -17.72 -30.57 12.38
C ARG A 183 -17.86 -29.31 13.24
N ILE A 184 -18.85 -28.47 12.91
CA ILE A 184 -19.19 -27.25 13.66
C ILE A 184 -20.48 -27.48 14.46
N ASP A 185 -20.42 -27.35 15.78
CA ASP A 185 -21.62 -27.43 16.62
C ASP A 185 -22.29 -26.06 16.79
N LEU A 186 -23.47 -25.90 16.20
CA LEU A 186 -24.23 -24.65 16.24
C LEU A 186 -24.77 -24.33 17.65
N GLN A 187 -25.04 -25.33 18.49
CA GLN A 187 -25.53 -25.07 19.85
C GLN A 187 -24.39 -24.58 20.74
N GLU A 188 -23.17 -25.13 20.60
CA GLU A 188 -22.00 -24.55 21.26
C GLU A 188 -21.73 -23.12 20.79
N MET A 189 -21.93 -22.80 19.51
CA MET A 189 -21.84 -21.42 18.99
C MET A 189 -22.87 -20.47 19.60
N GLY A 190 -23.98 -20.97 20.15
CA GLY A 190 -25.14 -20.18 20.58
C GLY A 190 -26.12 -19.82 19.44
N ILE A 191 -25.98 -20.47 18.28
CA ILE A 191 -26.82 -20.27 17.10
C ILE A 191 -28.01 -21.25 17.19
N PRO A 192 -29.27 -20.80 16.96
CA PRO A 192 -30.40 -21.72 16.91
C PRO A 192 -30.23 -22.76 15.78
N ASP A 193 -30.32 -24.06 16.08
CA ASP A 193 -30.16 -25.09 15.03
C ASP A 193 -31.32 -25.03 14.01
N PRO A 194 -31.07 -24.96 12.69
CA PRO A 194 -32.13 -24.89 11.68
C PRO A 194 -33.06 -26.12 11.71
N SER A 195 -34.36 -25.86 11.91
CA SER A 195 -35.38 -26.87 12.16
C SER A 195 -36.66 -26.60 11.37
N GLN A 196 -37.59 -27.56 11.36
CA GLN A 196 -38.90 -27.34 10.76
C GLN A 196 -39.75 -26.31 11.51
N GLU A 197 -39.50 -26.13 12.82
CA GLU A 197 -40.25 -25.21 13.69
C GLU A 197 -39.83 -23.74 13.52
N ASN A 198 -38.52 -23.46 13.40
CA ASN A 198 -38.04 -22.11 13.07
C ASN A 198 -38.06 -21.83 11.56
N GLY A 199 -38.22 -22.86 10.73
CA GLY A 199 -38.31 -22.76 9.27
C GLY A 199 -36.99 -22.40 8.58
N SER A 200 -35.91 -22.20 9.33
CA SER A 200 -34.57 -21.87 8.84
C SER A 200 -33.94 -23.03 8.06
N MET A 201 -32.76 -22.79 7.49
CA MET A 201 -31.98 -23.80 6.78
C MET A 201 -30.48 -23.54 6.95
N MET A 202 -29.68 -24.61 7.03
CA MET A 202 -28.22 -24.56 6.84
C MET A 202 -27.85 -25.17 5.49
N ILE A 203 -26.97 -24.49 4.76
CA ILE A 203 -26.25 -25.05 3.62
C ILE A 203 -24.76 -24.91 3.91
N LEU A 204 -24.02 -26.02 3.94
CA LEU A 204 -22.56 -25.99 4.03
C LEU A 204 -21.93 -26.39 2.69
N SER A 205 -20.73 -25.90 2.41
CA SER A 205 -19.87 -26.35 1.32
C SER A 205 -18.66 -27.06 1.93
N THR A 206 -18.23 -28.19 1.37
CA THR A 206 -17.07 -28.92 1.89
C THR A 206 -16.33 -29.73 0.83
N ARG A 207 -15.05 -29.98 1.10
CA ARG A 207 -14.16 -30.88 0.35
C ARG A 207 -14.33 -32.32 0.85
N GLU A 208 -14.58 -32.52 2.15
CA GLU A 208 -14.62 -33.82 2.81
C GLU A 208 -15.99 -34.15 3.42
N LEU A 209 -16.50 -35.36 3.12
CA LEU A 209 -17.74 -35.85 3.74
C LEU A 209 -17.62 -36.12 5.25
N LYS A 210 -16.41 -36.09 5.83
CA LYS A 210 -16.20 -36.24 7.28
C LYS A 210 -16.91 -35.13 8.09
N ALA A 211 -16.93 -33.90 7.56
CA ALA A 211 -17.64 -32.77 8.17
C ALA A 211 -19.17 -32.96 8.24
N CYS A 212 -19.72 -33.91 7.46
CA CYS A 212 -21.16 -34.20 7.37
C CYS A 212 -21.62 -35.33 8.32
N HIS A 213 -20.75 -35.89 9.17
CA HIS A 213 -21.10 -36.98 10.11
C HIS A 213 -21.87 -36.51 11.36
N ASP A 214 -22.89 -35.66 11.15
CA ASP A 214 -23.72 -35.11 12.20
C ASP A 214 -24.85 -36.10 12.59
N ALA A 215 -25.44 -35.93 13.77
CA ALA A 215 -26.50 -36.84 14.29
C ALA A 215 -27.88 -36.65 13.63
N GLY A 216 -27.95 -36.01 12.46
CA GLY A 216 -29.16 -35.71 11.70
C GLY A 216 -28.92 -35.81 10.20
N GLU A 217 -30.01 -35.99 9.44
CA GLU A 217 -29.95 -36.31 8.01
C GLU A 217 -29.55 -35.10 7.14
N ILE A 218 -28.24 -34.95 6.89
CA ILE A 218 -27.69 -33.95 5.96
C ILE A 218 -27.79 -34.48 4.53
N ARG A 219 -28.55 -33.79 3.67
CA ARG A 219 -28.66 -34.14 2.25
C ARG A 219 -27.46 -33.62 1.48
N VAL A 220 -26.75 -34.48 0.75
CA VAL A 220 -25.58 -34.10 -0.03
C VAL A 220 -25.95 -33.78 -1.48
N VAL A 221 -25.47 -32.66 -2.01
CA VAL A 221 -25.51 -32.30 -3.44
C VAL A 221 -24.08 -32.30 -3.96
N GLN A 222 -23.76 -33.23 -4.85
CA GLN A 222 -22.45 -33.32 -5.48
C GLN A 222 -22.36 -32.38 -6.69
N ILE A 223 -21.28 -31.60 -6.74
CA ILE A 223 -20.83 -30.78 -7.86
C ILE A 223 -19.73 -31.54 -8.59
N GLU A 224 -19.87 -31.68 -9.91
CA GLU A 224 -18.98 -32.47 -10.76
C GLU A 224 -18.06 -31.55 -11.58
N PRO A 225 -16.84 -32.00 -11.98
CA PRO A 225 -16.01 -31.30 -12.93
C PRO A 225 -16.71 -31.11 -14.29
N LEU A 226 -16.28 -30.11 -15.05
CA LEU A 226 -16.78 -29.84 -16.41
C LEU A 226 -16.54 -31.02 -17.35
N SER A 227 -17.44 -31.20 -18.31
CA SER A 227 -17.24 -32.04 -19.50
C SER A 227 -16.05 -31.55 -20.33
N LYS A 228 -15.56 -32.36 -21.27
CA LYS A 228 -14.43 -31.97 -22.14
C LYS A 228 -14.80 -30.77 -23.01
N GLU A 229 -16.05 -30.72 -23.43
CA GLU A 229 -16.64 -29.71 -24.29
C GLU A 229 -16.76 -28.37 -23.56
N GLU A 230 -17.34 -28.34 -22.35
CA GLU A 230 -17.36 -27.16 -21.47
C GLU A 230 -15.93 -26.71 -21.11
N ALA A 231 -15.03 -27.65 -20.77
CA ALA A 231 -13.66 -27.34 -20.36
C ALA A 231 -12.82 -26.73 -21.49
N TRP A 232 -12.91 -27.27 -22.71
CA TRP A 232 -12.28 -26.70 -23.91
C TRP A 232 -12.82 -25.31 -24.22
N THR A 233 -14.14 -25.14 -24.09
CA THR A 233 -14.83 -23.86 -24.34
C THR A 233 -14.31 -22.77 -23.38
N LEU A 234 -14.34 -23.05 -22.06
CA LEU A 234 -13.83 -22.14 -21.03
C LEU A 234 -12.34 -21.82 -21.21
N PHE A 235 -11.52 -22.78 -21.64
CA PHE A 235 -10.10 -22.54 -21.93
C PHE A 235 -9.90 -21.61 -23.13
N ARG A 236 -10.63 -21.83 -24.22
CA ARG A 236 -10.61 -21.00 -25.43
C ARG A 236 -11.03 -19.55 -25.13
N GLU A 237 -12.03 -19.36 -24.27
CA GLU A 237 -12.42 -18.03 -23.76
C GLU A 237 -11.28 -17.32 -23.01
N GLN A 238 -10.49 -18.03 -22.19
CA GLN A 238 -9.42 -17.40 -21.41
C GLN A 238 -8.12 -17.16 -22.18
N VAL A 239 -7.81 -17.94 -23.23
CA VAL A 239 -6.57 -17.77 -24.03
C VAL A 239 -6.77 -16.87 -25.25
N GLY A 240 -7.96 -16.90 -25.85
CA GLY A 240 -8.24 -16.35 -27.18
C GLY A 240 -7.86 -17.32 -28.32
N GLY A 241 -8.13 -16.90 -29.56
CA GLY A 241 -8.07 -17.74 -30.77
C GLY A 241 -6.69 -18.31 -31.16
N VAL A 242 -5.63 -18.04 -30.39
CA VAL A 242 -4.30 -18.64 -30.59
C VAL A 242 -4.34 -20.17 -30.40
N VAL A 243 -5.27 -20.69 -29.59
CA VAL A 243 -5.48 -22.15 -29.43
C VAL A 243 -5.94 -22.86 -30.71
N ASP A 244 -6.48 -22.13 -31.69
CA ASP A 244 -6.98 -22.72 -32.95
C ASP A 244 -5.88 -22.83 -34.02
N LEU A 245 -4.67 -22.30 -33.77
CA LEU A 245 -3.54 -22.46 -34.68
C LEU A 245 -3.12 -23.95 -34.77
N PRO A 246 -2.92 -24.53 -35.98
CA PRO A 246 -2.60 -25.96 -36.13
C PRO A 246 -1.36 -26.43 -35.36
N SER A 247 -0.37 -25.55 -35.18
CA SER A 247 0.86 -25.81 -34.40
C SER A 247 0.66 -25.83 -32.89
N ILE A 248 -0.46 -25.30 -32.37
CA ILE A 248 -0.74 -25.15 -30.93
C ILE A 248 -1.93 -26.02 -30.49
N ASN A 249 -2.94 -26.23 -31.35
CA ASN A 249 -4.22 -26.83 -30.99
C ASN A 249 -4.14 -28.21 -30.31
N HIS A 250 -3.14 -29.02 -30.66
CA HIS A 250 -2.94 -30.33 -30.03
C HIS A 250 -2.33 -30.23 -28.63
N PHE A 251 -1.36 -29.34 -28.40
CA PHE A 251 -0.86 -29.02 -27.07
C PHE A 251 -1.95 -28.43 -26.18
N ALA A 252 -2.70 -27.45 -26.70
CA ALA A 252 -3.81 -26.81 -25.98
C ALA A 252 -4.86 -27.83 -25.51
N LYS A 253 -5.25 -28.78 -26.37
CA LYS A 253 -6.19 -29.84 -26.00
C LYS A 253 -5.64 -30.76 -24.90
N GLY A 254 -4.39 -31.19 -25.00
CA GLY A 254 -3.78 -32.04 -23.97
C GLY A 254 -3.65 -31.34 -22.62
N ILE A 255 -3.34 -30.03 -22.59
CA ILE A 255 -3.34 -29.22 -21.36
C ILE A 255 -4.74 -29.16 -20.74
N VAL A 256 -5.80 -28.96 -21.54
CA VAL A 256 -7.20 -28.97 -21.06
C VAL A 256 -7.61 -30.34 -20.52
N GLU A 257 -7.17 -31.44 -21.13
CA GLU A 257 -7.39 -32.78 -20.59
C GLU A 257 -6.66 -32.99 -19.26
N GLY A 258 -5.39 -32.54 -19.15
CA GLY A 258 -4.63 -32.52 -17.90
C GLY A 258 -5.26 -31.65 -16.80
N CYS A 259 -5.98 -30.57 -17.18
CA CYS A 259 -6.76 -29.75 -16.24
C CYS A 259 -7.96 -30.49 -15.61
N CYS A 260 -8.24 -31.74 -16.01
CA CYS A 260 -9.18 -32.66 -15.35
C CYS A 260 -10.65 -32.18 -15.27
N GLY A 261 -11.03 -31.14 -16.01
CA GLY A 261 -12.35 -30.49 -15.95
C GLY A 261 -12.52 -29.48 -14.80
N LEU A 262 -11.42 -29.04 -14.15
CA LEU A 262 -11.48 -28.15 -12.98
C LEU A 262 -11.48 -26.66 -13.39
N PRO A 263 -12.58 -25.89 -13.21
CA PRO A 263 -12.68 -24.50 -13.67
C PRO A 263 -11.53 -23.59 -13.20
N LEU A 264 -11.13 -23.69 -11.92
CA LEU A 264 -10.04 -22.87 -11.39
C LEU A 264 -8.72 -23.08 -12.15
N LEU A 265 -8.35 -24.34 -12.39
CA LEU A 265 -7.11 -24.69 -13.06
C LEU A 265 -7.17 -24.33 -14.56
N ILE A 266 -8.28 -24.62 -15.23
CA ILE A 266 -8.53 -24.23 -16.63
C ILE A 266 -8.36 -22.71 -16.80
N ILE A 267 -9.00 -21.91 -15.93
CA ILE A 267 -9.01 -20.46 -16.07
C ILE A 267 -7.63 -19.85 -15.81
N VAL A 268 -6.94 -20.29 -14.77
CA VAL A 268 -5.63 -19.75 -14.37
C VAL A 268 -4.54 -20.15 -15.38
N THR A 269 -4.56 -21.40 -15.86
CA THR A 269 -3.64 -21.87 -16.91
C THR A 269 -3.89 -21.15 -18.24
N GLY A 270 -5.16 -20.95 -18.62
CA GLY A 270 -5.52 -20.17 -19.81
C GLY A 270 -5.02 -18.72 -19.73
N ARG A 271 -5.22 -18.06 -18.59
CA ARG A 271 -4.72 -16.69 -18.34
C ARG A 271 -3.20 -16.58 -18.38
N ALA A 272 -2.47 -17.62 -17.96
CA ALA A 272 -1.02 -17.70 -18.08
C ALA A 272 -0.52 -17.94 -19.54
N LEU A 273 -1.41 -18.29 -20.46
CA LEU A 273 -1.16 -18.60 -21.87
C LEU A 273 -1.81 -17.61 -22.86
N VAL A 274 -2.47 -16.55 -22.37
CA VAL A 274 -3.02 -15.43 -23.17
C VAL A 274 -2.03 -14.97 -24.24
N ASP A 275 -2.50 -14.97 -25.49
CA ASP A 275 -1.77 -14.56 -26.69
C ASP A 275 -0.42 -15.27 -26.96
N GLU A 276 -0.09 -16.34 -26.23
CA GLU A 276 1.21 -17.02 -26.32
C GLU A 276 1.35 -17.79 -27.63
N LYS A 277 2.21 -17.30 -28.54
CA LYS A 277 2.43 -17.87 -29.88
C LYS A 277 3.68 -18.76 -29.95
N ASN A 278 4.47 -18.85 -28.86
CA ASN A 278 5.71 -19.62 -28.81
C ASN A 278 5.45 -21.12 -28.54
N VAL A 279 5.48 -21.95 -29.59
CA VAL A 279 5.14 -23.39 -29.53
C VAL A 279 5.90 -24.18 -28.44
N PRO A 280 7.23 -24.02 -28.24
CA PRO A 280 7.95 -24.60 -27.10
C PRO A 280 7.36 -24.34 -25.70
N VAL A 281 6.64 -23.24 -25.48
CA VAL A 281 5.95 -22.98 -24.19
C VAL A 281 4.75 -23.91 -24.02
N TRP A 282 4.00 -24.14 -25.10
CA TRP A 282 2.87 -25.07 -25.12
C TRP A 282 3.31 -26.52 -25.00
N GLU A 283 4.45 -26.88 -25.58
CA GLU A 283 5.09 -28.19 -25.41
C GLU A 283 5.55 -28.40 -23.96
N HIS A 284 6.21 -27.42 -23.34
CA HIS A 284 6.59 -27.47 -21.92
C HIS A 284 5.37 -27.63 -21.00
N ALA A 285 4.33 -26.81 -21.20
CA ALA A 285 3.10 -26.88 -20.42
C ALA A 285 2.39 -28.22 -20.59
N LEU A 286 2.34 -28.79 -21.81
CA LEU A 286 1.79 -30.13 -22.00
C LEU A 286 2.56 -31.20 -21.20
N ASN A 287 3.89 -31.13 -21.16
CA ASN A 287 4.72 -32.09 -20.43
C ASN A 287 4.45 -32.04 -18.91
N GLU A 288 4.31 -30.86 -18.31
CA GLU A 288 3.94 -30.71 -16.89
C GLU A 288 2.52 -31.23 -16.60
N PHE A 289 1.57 -30.98 -17.50
CA PHE A 289 0.17 -31.39 -17.35
C PHE A 289 -0.10 -32.87 -17.71
N SER A 290 0.88 -33.56 -18.30
CA SER A 290 0.79 -34.98 -18.69
C SER A 290 1.60 -35.93 -17.79
N GLU A 291 2.12 -35.45 -16.65
CA GLU A 291 3.02 -36.23 -15.80
C GLU A 291 2.35 -37.48 -15.20
N PRO A 292 2.90 -38.71 -15.40
CA PRO A 292 2.28 -39.93 -14.93
C PRO A 292 2.17 -40.02 -13.40
N GLY A 293 0.97 -40.31 -12.90
CA GLY A 293 0.71 -40.60 -11.48
C GLY A 293 0.15 -39.45 -10.65
N ARG A 294 -0.04 -38.25 -11.22
CA ARG A 294 -0.82 -37.18 -10.59
C ARG A 294 -2.31 -37.56 -10.55
N ASP A 295 -2.98 -37.30 -9.42
CA ASP A 295 -4.45 -37.32 -9.31
C ASP A 295 -4.96 -36.01 -8.70
N VAL A 296 -5.10 -35.02 -9.58
CA VAL A 296 -5.60 -33.67 -9.30
C VAL A 296 -7.01 -33.66 -8.68
N LYS A 297 -7.76 -34.78 -8.74
CA LYS A 297 -9.12 -34.89 -8.18
C LYS A 297 -9.13 -35.36 -6.73
N SER A 298 -8.09 -36.06 -6.25
CA SER A 298 -7.98 -36.50 -4.85
C SER A 298 -6.83 -35.87 -4.07
N ARG A 299 -5.77 -35.40 -4.73
CA ARG A 299 -4.56 -34.87 -4.11
C ARG A 299 -4.43 -33.37 -4.35
N MET A 300 -4.42 -32.58 -3.26
CA MET A 300 -4.34 -31.12 -3.37
C MET A 300 -2.95 -30.64 -3.77
N GLU A 301 -1.90 -31.41 -3.42
CA GLU A 301 -0.51 -31.12 -3.79
C GLU A 301 -0.34 -31.16 -5.31
N ASP A 302 -0.97 -32.12 -5.99
CA ASP A 302 -0.90 -32.26 -7.46
C ASP A 302 -1.57 -31.08 -8.18
N LEU A 303 -2.65 -30.54 -7.61
CA LEU A 303 -3.28 -29.29 -8.09
C LEU A 303 -2.35 -28.09 -7.87
N VAL A 304 -1.71 -27.98 -6.70
CA VAL A 304 -0.75 -26.90 -6.42
C VAL A 304 0.45 -26.97 -7.37
N GLN A 305 1.01 -28.16 -7.64
CA GLN A 305 2.09 -28.31 -8.62
C GLN A 305 1.69 -27.82 -10.03
N LEU A 306 0.45 -28.07 -10.47
CA LEU A 306 -0.02 -27.57 -11.77
C LEU A 306 -0.25 -26.05 -11.77
N LEU A 307 -0.70 -25.48 -10.65
CA LEU A 307 -0.86 -24.02 -10.53
C LEU A 307 0.48 -23.27 -10.47
N LYS A 308 1.60 -23.90 -10.05
CA LYS A 308 2.95 -23.30 -10.10
C LYS A 308 3.36 -22.81 -11.49
N PHE A 309 2.89 -23.46 -12.56
CA PHE A 309 3.09 -22.99 -13.94
C PHE A 309 2.68 -21.52 -14.11
N SER A 310 1.51 -21.14 -13.58
CA SER A 310 1.00 -19.76 -13.68
C SER A 310 1.87 -18.73 -12.94
N PHE A 311 2.47 -19.12 -11.81
CA PHE A 311 3.42 -18.28 -11.07
C PHE A 311 4.75 -18.10 -11.83
N TYR A 312 5.32 -19.16 -12.38
CA TYR A 312 6.57 -19.06 -13.14
C TYR A 312 6.42 -18.23 -14.42
N ARG A 313 5.22 -18.17 -15.00
CA ARG A 313 4.85 -17.32 -16.14
C ARG A 313 4.74 -15.82 -15.81
N LEU A 314 4.82 -15.40 -14.54
CA LEU A 314 4.84 -13.98 -14.15
C LEU A 314 6.12 -13.29 -14.64
N LYS A 315 5.98 -12.35 -15.57
CA LYS A 315 7.07 -11.71 -16.34
C LYS A 315 8.06 -10.86 -15.53
N SER A 316 7.78 -10.52 -14.27
CA SER A 316 8.59 -9.62 -13.45
C SER A 316 8.83 -10.18 -12.05
N ARG A 317 10.03 -9.94 -11.50
CA ARG A 317 10.37 -10.30 -10.11
C ARG A 317 9.46 -9.60 -9.11
N SER A 318 9.04 -8.36 -9.35
CA SER A 318 8.13 -7.65 -8.43
C SER A 318 6.72 -8.24 -8.45
N LEU A 319 6.21 -8.73 -9.59
CA LEU A 319 4.95 -9.51 -9.63
C LEU A 319 5.03 -10.75 -8.74
N LYS A 320 6.08 -11.57 -8.94
CA LYS A 320 6.33 -12.77 -8.13
C LYS A 320 6.45 -12.44 -6.63
N SER A 321 7.23 -11.41 -6.29
CA SER A 321 7.50 -11.01 -4.90
C SER A 321 6.24 -10.47 -4.20
N CYS A 322 5.43 -9.65 -4.88
CA CYS A 322 4.19 -9.12 -4.32
C CYS A 322 3.13 -10.22 -4.15
N PHE A 323 3.03 -11.17 -5.09
CA PHE A 323 2.17 -12.35 -4.94
C PHE A 323 2.54 -13.18 -3.70
N LEU A 324 3.81 -13.57 -3.56
CA LEU A 324 4.26 -14.38 -2.43
C LEU A 324 4.16 -13.61 -1.10
N TYR A 325 4.42 -12.29 -1.10
CA TYR A 325 4.21 -11.43 0.06
C TYR A 325 2.75 -11.34 0.50
N ARG A 326 1.78 -11.34 -0.44
CA ARG A 326 0.35 -11.30 -0.12
C ARG A 326 -0.16 -12.56 0.60
N ALA A 327 0.56 -13.69 0.48
CA ALA A 327 0.28 -14.92 1.21
C ALA A 327 0.71 -14.89 2.69
N LEU A 328 1.48 -13.88 3.12
CA LEU A 328 1.97 -13.77 4.50
C LEU A 328 0.95 -13.17 5.48
N PHE A 329 -0.02 -12.39 4.96
CA PHE A 329 -1.21 -11.90 5.68
C PHE A 329 -2.12 -13.07 6.08
N SER A 330 -3.12 -12.90 6.94
CA SER A 330 -4.02 -14.01 7.30
C SER A 330 -4.98 -14.43 6.16
N GLU A 331 -5.45 -15.68 6.20
CA GLU A 331 -6.24 -16.37 5.15
C GLU A 331 -7.45 -15.54 4.68
N ASP A 332 -8.31 -15.11 5.61
CA ASP A 332 -9.51 -14.30 5.32
C ASP A 332 -9.26 -12.78 5.30
N GLN A 333 -8.01 -12.33 5.42
CA GLN A 333 -7.74 -10.89 5.46
C GLN A 333 -8.09 -10.23 4.12
N GLN A 334 -9.04 -9.30 4.17
CA GLN A 334 -9.29 -8.34 3.11
C GLN A 334 -8.42 -7.10 3.37
N ILE A 335 -7.90 -6.49 2.30
CA ILE A 335 -7.02 -5.32 2.34
C ILE A 335 -7.39 -4.39 1.18
N SER A 336 -7.18 -3.07 1.31
CA SER A 336 -7.42 -2.15 0.18
C SER A 336 -6.29 -2.23 -0.86
N PRO A 337 -6.55 -1.93 -2.15
CA PRO A 337 -5.53 -1.84 -3.18
C PRO A 337 -4.34 -0.95 -2.78
N SER A 338 -4.60 0.28 -2.33
CA SER A 338 -3.60 1.24 -1.88
C SER A 338 -2.77 0.72 -0.71
N GLU A 339 -3.41 0.24 0.36
CA GLU A 339 -2.69 -0.27 1.55
C GLU A 339 -1.77 -1.45 1.19
N PHE A 340 -2.19 -2.32 0.27
CA PHE A 340 -1.34 -3.41 -0.22
C PHE A 340 -0.14 -2.91 -1.05
N VAL A 341 -0.34 -1.89 -1.88
CA VAL A 341 0.74 -1.24 -2.65
C VAL A 341 1.72 -0.54 -1.70
N ASP A 342 1.23 0.26 -0.75
CA ASP A 342 2.04 0.94 0.27
C ASP A 342 2.92 -0.05 1.02
N TYR A 343 2.35 -1.18 1.43
CA TYR A 343 3.09 -2.26 2.09
C TYR A 343 4.14 -2.91 1.19
N CYS A 344 3.88 -3.09 -0.11
CA CYS A 344 4.86 -3.61 -1.06
C CYS A 344 6.02 -2.62 -1.32
N ILE A 345 5.78 -1.30 -1.25
CA ILE A 345 6.82 -0.27 -1.37
C ILE A 345 7.62 -0.16 -0.05
N GLN A 346 6.95 -0.17 1.10
CA GLN A 346 7.58 -0.07 2.43
C GLN A 346 8.52 -1.26 2.74
N GLU A 347 8.17 -2.47 2.30
CA GLU A 347 9.06 -3.63 2.34
C GLU A 347 9.94 -3.76 1.06
N GLY A 348 10.11 -2.71 0.27
CA GLY A 348 11.08 -2.67 -0.85
C GLY A 348 10.86 -3.66 -2.00
N LEU A 349 9.68 -4.27 -2.12
CA LEU A 349 9.34 -5.22 -3.20
C LEU A 349 9.14 -4.52 -4.54
N ILE A 350 8.80 -3.23 -4.48
CA ILE A 350 8.67 -2.32 -5.62
C ILE A 350 9.66 -1.16 -5.42
N ALA A 351 10.73 -1.15 -6.22
CA ALA A 351 11.75 -0.10 -6.16
C ALA A 351 11.31 1.19 -6.92
N GLY A 352 11.95 2.31 -6.58
CA GLY A 352 11.80 3.61 -7.24
C GLY A 352 11.24 4.72 -6.32
N SER A 353 11.07 5.92 -6.87
CA SER A 353 10.37 7.02 -6.19
C SER A 353 8.88 6.69 -5.99
N TRP A 354 8.26 7.25 -4.95
CA TRP A 354 6.93 6.79 -4.50
C TRP A 354 5.84 6.82 -5.57
N SER A 355 5.54 7.94 -6.26
CA SER A 355 4.52 7.96 -7.34
C SER A 355 4.73 6.83 -8.34
N ASN A 356 5.95 6.76 -8.88
CA ASN A 356 6.34 5.81 -9.91
C ASN A 356 6.34 4.34 -9.39
N ALA A 357 6.56 4.13 -8.09
CA ALA A 357 6.44 2.82 -7.43
C ALA A 357 4.98 2.47 -7.06
N TYR A 358 4.15 3.47 -6.78
CA TYR A 358 2.72 3.35 -6.46
C TYR A 358 1.91 3.05 -7.73
N GLU A 359 2.15 3.77 -8.83
CA GLU A 359 1.67 3.44 -10.18
C GLU A 359 2.05 2.00 -10.56
N ARG A 360 3.35 1.64 -10.48
CA ARG A 360 3.82 0.26 -10.70
C ARG A 360 3.15 -0.75 -9.76
N GLY A 361 2.77 -0.34 -8.54
CA GLY A 361 2.07 -1.18 -7.59
C GLY A 361 0.66 -1.51 -8.05
N HIS A 362 -0.05 -0.54 -8.60
CA HIS A 362 -1.36 -0.77 -9.23
C HIS A 362 -1.23 -1.58 -10.52
N ASP A 363 -0.23 -1.32 -11.39
CA ASP A 363 0.08 -2.19 -12.54
C ASP A 363 0.31 -3.65 -12.14
N ILE A 364 1.08 -3.86 -11.06
CA ILE A 364 1.39 -5.16 -10.47
C ILE A 364 0.12 -5.82 -9.94
N LEU A 365 -0.72 -5.08 -9.21
CA LEU A 365 -1.97 -5.58 -8.67
C LEU A 365 -2.95 -5.97 -9.78
N ASP A 366 -3.13 -5.11 -10.79
CA ASP A 366 -3.97 -5.37 -11.95
C ASP A 366 -3.48 -6.57 -12.78
N ALA A 367 -2.17 -6.79 -12.87
CA ALA A 367 -1.62 -7.99 -13.50
C ALA A 367 -1.92 -9.27 -12.68
N LEU A 368 -1.85 -9.21 -11.34
CA LEU A 368 -2.19 -10.34 -10.47
C LEU A 368 -3.71 -10.63 -10.43
N LEU A 369 -4.55 -9.60 -10.50
CA LEU A 369 -6.01 -9.70 -10.64
C LEU A 369 -6.39 -10.26 -12.02
N ARG A 370 -5.78 -9.77 -13.11
CA ARG A 370 -5.97 -10.33 -14.47
C ARG A 370 -5.53 -11.79 -14.54
N ALA A 371 -4.43 -12.18 -13.89
CA ALA A 371 -3.99 -13.57 -13.78
C ALA A 371 -4.89 -14.47 -12.89
N LEU A 372 -5.85 -13.88 -12.15
CA LEU A 372 -6.70 -14.56 -11.15
C LEU A 372 -5.91 -15.21 -9.99
N LEU A 373 -4.72 -14.68 -9.72
CA LEU A 373 -3.90 -15.03 -8.55
C LEU A 373 -4.36 -14.27 -7.29
N LEU A 374 -4.99 -13.12 -7.49
CA LEU A 374 -5.76 -12.35 -6.51
C LEU A 374 -7.19 -12.15 -7.01
N GLU A 375 -8.11 -11.79 -6.12
CA GLU A 375 -9.49 -11.42 -6.48
C GLU A 375 -9.98 -10.19 -5.70
N THR A 376 -10.93 -9.47 -6.27
CA THR A 376 -11.66 -8.39 -5.60
C THR A 376 -12.87 -8.93 -4.82
N THR A 377 -13.25 -8.23 -3.75
CA THR A 377 -14.42 -8.56 -2.93
C THR A 377 -15.72 -8.07 -3.57
N GLU A 378 -16.86 -8.51 -3.03
CA GLU A 378 -18.16 -8.01 -3.48
C GLU A 378 -18.28 -6.52 -3.17
N GLY A 379 -18.52 -5.71 -4.22
CA GLY A 379 -18.40 -4.24 -4.18
C GLY A 379 -17.06 -3.67 -4.70
N GLY A 380 -16.08 -4.51 -5.06
CA GLY A 380 -14.88 -4.14 -5.83
C GLY A 380 -13.77 -3.37 -5.07
N ARG A 381 -14.00 -2.96 -3.81
CA ARG A 381 -13.13 -2.02 -3.08
C ARG A 381 -11.94 -2.65 -2.35
N LEU A 382 -11.95 -3.96 -2.10
CA LEU A 382 -10.92 -4.67 -1.33
C LEU A 382 -10.44 -5.92 -2.12
N ILE A 383 -9.27 -6.45 -1.77
CA ILE A 383 -8.67 -7.63 -2.39
C ILE A 383 -8.45 -8.78 -1.40
N LYS A 384 -8.85 -10.01 -1.78
CA LYS A 384 -8.52 -11.28 -1.11
C LYS A 384 -7.57 -12.10 -2.00
N MET A 385 -6.73 -12.92 -1.37
CA MET A 385 -6.05 -14.04 -2.02
C MET A 385 -6.85 -15.31 -1.73
N ARG A 386 -7.19 -16.08 -2.76
CA ARG A 386 -7.88 -17.38 -2.57
C ARG A 386 -7.02 -18.35 -1.80
N ASP A 387 -7.63 -19.22 -1.03
CA ASP A 387 -6.94 -20.10 -0.08
C ASP A 387 -6.04 -21.10 -0.84
N VAL A 388 -6.48 -21.57 -2.03
CA VAL A 388 -5.65 -22.39 -2.94
C VAL A 388 -4.45 -21.62 -3.53
N MET A 389 -4.58 -20.31 -3.75
CA MET A 389 -3.47 -19.45 -4.22
C MET A 389 -2.51 -19.10 -3.09
N ARG A 390 -3.02 -19.01 -1.86
CA ARG A 390 -2.23 -18.94 -0.64
C ARG A 390 -1.42 -20.21 -0.44
N ASP A 391 -2.05 -21.38 -0.49
CA ASP A 391 -1.35 -22.67 -0.34
C ASP A 391 -0.26 -22.82 -1.41
N LEU A 392 -0.54 -22.44 -2.67
CA LEU A 392 0.47 -22.33 -3.74
C LEU A 392 1.65 -21.43 -3.38
N ALA A 393 1.38 -20.21 -2.92
CA ALA A 393 2.42 -19.26 -2.54
C ALA A 393 3.24 -19.74 -1.33
N LEU A 394 2.60 -20.35 -0.34
CA LEU A 394 3.27 -20.92 0.84
C LEU A 394 4.10 -22.16 0.49
N GLU A 395 3.68 -22.99 -0.48
CA GLU A 395 4.48 -24.11 -0.95
C GLU A 395 5.69 -23.65 -1.78
N ILE A 396 5.57 -22.57 -2.56
CA ILE A 396 6.72 -21.91 -3.20
C ILE A 396 7.67 -21.34 -2.12
N LEU A 397 7.14 -20.74 -1.06
CA LEU A 397 7.93 -20.20 0.06
C LEU A 397 8.64 -21.27 0.92
N SER A 398 8.26 -22.56 0.84
CA SER A 398 8.94 -23.65 1.54
C SER A 398 9.80 -24.54 0.64
N SER A 399 9.40 -24.74 -0.63
CA SER A 399 10.07 -25.66 -1.56
C SER A 399 10.99 -24.99 -2.59
N ASP A 400 10.78 -23.72 -2.94
CA ASP A 400 11.54 -23.03 -4.00
C ASP A 400 12.61 -22.10 -3.42
N THR A 401 13.84 -22.27 -3.89
CA THR A 401 14.97 -21.41 -3.56
C THR A 401 14.76 -19.98 -4.08
N GLU A 402 14.08 -19.74 -5.21
CA GLU A 402 13.71 -18.36 -5.62
C GLU A 402 12.72 -17.72 -4.64
N GLY A 403 11.72 -18.50 -4.19
CA GLY A 403 10.73 -18.10 -3.19
C GLY A 403 11.36 -17.68 -1.86
N CYS A 404 12.36 -18.42 -1.40
CA CYS A 404 13.07 -18.10 -0.16
C CYS A 404 14.04 -16.91 -0.35
N GLN A 405 14.74 -16.86 -1.49
CA GLN A 405 15.74 -15.84 -1.78
C GLN A 405 15.14 -14.44 -1.99
N PHE A 406 13.90 -14.28 -2.47
CA PHE A 406 13.36 -12.91 -2.65
C PHE A 406 13.20 -12.18 -1.32
N LEU A 407 12.69 -12.86 -0.28
CA LEU A 407 12.56 -12.31 1.06
C LEU A 407 13.92 -12.01 1.68
N GLN A 408 14.86 -12.94 1.62
CA GLN A 408 16.22 -12.71 2.13
C GLN A 408 16.88 -11.51 1.43
N ARG A 409 16.82 -11.41 0.09
CA ARG A 409 17.36 -10.27 -0.68
C ARG A 409 16.64 -8.94 -0.50
N THR A 410 15.52 -8.91 0.21
CA THR A 410 14.79 -7.67 0.56
C THR A 410 15.31 -7.06 1.87
N TYR A 411 15.84 -7.88 2.78
CA TYR A 411 16.27 -7.45 4.12
C TYR A 411 17.79 -7.64 4.37
N SER A 412 18.45 -8.51 3.62
CA SER A 412 19.92 -8.59 3.52
C SER A 412 20.46 -7.65 2.44
N LYS A 413 21.76 -7.33 2.47
CA LYS A 413 22.40 -6.30 1.61
C LYS A 413 21.98 -6.33 0.13
N PRO A 414 21.84 -5.16 -0.53
CA PRO A 414 21.85 -5.07 -1.98
C PRO A 414 23.24 -5.48 -2.50
N LEU A 415 23.37 -6.75 -2.90
CA LEU A 415 24.60 -7.30 -3.48
C LEU A 415 25.08 -6.48 -4.69
N LYS A 416 26.39 -6.22 -4.75
CA LYS A 416 27.01 -5.49 -5.87
C LYS A 416 26.81 -6.29 -7.17
N PRO A 417 26.69 -5.63 -8.35
CA PRO A 417 26.41 -6.33 -9.61
C PRO A 417 27.46 -7.38 -10.02
N GLU A 418 28.66 -7.31 -9.45
CA GLU A 418 29.85 -8.06 -9.89
C GLU A 418 30.00 -9.42 -9.18
N ASP A 419 29.47 -9.57 -7.95
CA ASP A 419 29.55 -10.81 -7.15
C ASP A 419 28.68 -11.97 -7.70
N ARG A 420 28.01 -11.76 -8.84
CA ARG A 420 27.07 -12.71 -9.49
C ARG A 420 27.69 -14.02 -9.97
N SER A 421 28.99 -14.25 -9.76
CA SER A 421 29.74 -15.36 -10.37
C SER A 421 30.36 -16.37 -9.39
N SER A 422 30.32 -16.15 -8.07
CA SER A 422 30.99 -17.05 -7.10
C SER A 422 30.24 -17.24 -5.77
N SER A 423 29.15 -18.01 -5.81
CA SER A 423 28.52 -18.59 -4.60
C SER A 423 28.08 -20.05 -4.80
N THR A 424 28.90 -20.84 -5.51
CA THR A 424 28.70 -22.28 -5.74
C THR A 424 29.37 -23.14 -4.66
N SER A 425 28.90 -23.02 -3.41
CA SER A 425 29.29 -23.92 -2.32
C SER A 425 28.09 -24.26 -1.44
N ALA A 426 27.83 -25.55 -1.29
CA ALA A 426 26.63 -26.10 -0.67
C ALA A 426 26.37 -25.65 0.78
N ASP A 427 25.16 -25.13 1.01
CA ASP A 427 24.36 -25.46 2.21
C ASP A 427 22.87 -25.35 1.87
N GLY A 428 22.44 -26.12 0.87
CA GLY A 428 21.07 -26.14 0.33
C GLY A 428 20.10 -26.94 1.20
N GLN A 429 19.86 -26.49 2.44
CA GLN A 429 18.81 -27.04 3.28
C GLN A 429 17.46 -26.40 2.90
N TYR A 430 16.57 -27.21 2.35
CA TYR A 430 15.19 -26.82 2.02
C TYR A 430 14.42 -26.52 3.31
N LEU A 431 13.71 -25.40 3.35
CA LEU A 431 13.13 -24.87 4.59
C LEU A 431 11.88 -25.66 4.99
N SER A 432 12.04 -26.60 5.93
CA SER A 432 11.09 -27.72 6.08
C SER A 432 9.69 -27.34 6.58
N ARG A 433 9.54 -26.14 7.18
CA ARG A 433 8.25 -25.60 7.60
C ARG A 433 8.23 -24.07 7.61
N VAL A 434 7.25 -23.52 6.90
CA VAL A 434 6.86 -22.11 6.91
C VAL A 434 5.51 -21.98 7.61
N VAL A 435 5.37 -21.01 8.51
CA VAL A 435 4.11 -20.67 9.20
C VAL A 435 3.79 -19.20 8.93
N ALA A 436 2.55 -18.89 8.51
CA ALA A 436 2.20 -17.53 8.06
C ALA A 436 0.71 -17.16 8.26
N GLY A 437 0.47 -15.94 8.74
CA GLY A 437 -0.86 -15.32 8.83
C GLY A 437 -1.80 -16.03 9.80
N LEU A 438 -1.32 -16.29 11.01
CA LEU A 438 -2.04 -17.02 12.04
C LEU A 438 -2.92 -16.07 12.86
N THR A 439 -4.22 -16.35 12.89
CA THR A 439 -5.22 -15.50 13.58
C THR A 439 -5.27 -15.68 15.09
N GLU A 440 -4.54 -16.66 15.63
CA GLU A 440 -4.34 -16.93 17.06
C GLU A 440 -2.85 -17.28 17.27
N PRO A 441 -2.27 -17.11 18.48
CA PRO A 441 -0.84 -17.34 18.69
C PRO A 441 -0.41 -18.78 18.33
N PRO A 442 0.78 -19.01 17.75
CA PRO A 442 1.20 -20.33 17.31
C PRO A 442 1.35 -21.30 18.50
N THR A 443 1.01 -22.56 18.26
CA THR A 443 1.20 -23.67 19.20
C THR A 443 2.68 -23.97 19.46
N GLU A 444 3.02 -24.62 20.58
CA GLU A 444 4.42 -24.98 20.89
C GLU A 444 5.04 -25.89 19.81
N GLU A 445 4.23 -26.76 19.18
CA GLU A 445 4.66 -27.61 18.06
C GLU A 445 4.95 -26.81 16.77
N GLU A 446 4.23 -25.72 16.53
CA GLU A 446 4.51 -24.80 15.42
C GLU A 446 5.79 -24.00 15.68
N TRP A 447 6.02 -23.54 16.91
CA TRP A 447 7.28 -22.90 17.28
C TRP A 447 8.49 -23.84 17.17
N GLU A 448 8.36 -25.11 17.60
CA GLU A 448 9.47 -26.06 17.61
C GLU A 448 9.91 -26.46 16.20
N GLN A 449 8.94 -26.63 15.30
CA GLN A 449 9.18 -27.22 13.99
C GLN A 449 9.40 -26.21 12.86
N SER A 450 9.17 -24.91 13.10
CA SER A 450 9.31 -23.87 12.07
C SER A 450 10.74 -23.39 11.87
N GLU A 451 11.16 -23.25 10.61
CA GLU A 451 12.42 -22.61 10.22
C GLU A 451 12.21 -21.14 9.82
N ILE A 452 11.04 -20.80 9.28
CA ILE A 452 10.60 -19.43 9.04
C ILE A 452 9.18 -19.22 9.57
N MET A 453 8.95 -18.10 10.27
CA MET A 453 7.65 -17.75 10.80
C MET A 453 7.27 -16.28 10.49
N PHE A 454 6.08 -16.11 9.92
CA PHE A 454 5.49 -14.82 9.50
C PHE A 454 4.22 -14.53 10.32
N LEU A 455 4.41 -13.90 11.48
CA LEU A 455 3.33 -13.47 12.36
C LEU A 455 3.02 -11.98 12.13
N MET A 456 2.92 -11.56 10.87
CA MET A 456 2.84 -10.15 10.49
C MET A 456 1.40 -9.69 10.30
N ASN A 457 1.05 -8.54 10.88
CA ASN A 457 -0.31 -7.95 10.85
C ASN A 457 -1.41 -8.80 11.55
N ASP A 458 -1.03 -9.86 12.28
CA ASP A 458 -1.94 -10.79 12.96
C ASP A 458 -2.57 -10.23 14.28
N LYS A 459 -2.45 -8.92 14.51
CA LYS A 459 -3.01 -8.17 15.66
C LYS A 459 -2.55 -8.68 17.03
N LEU A 460 -1.43 -9.41 17.09
CA LEU A 460 -0.89 -9.99 18.33
C LEU A 460 -0.64 -8.92 19.39
N SER A 461 -1.03 -9.24 20.63
CA SER A 461 -0.88 -8.38 21.82
C SER A 461 0.11 -8.95 22.86
N ALA A 462 0.36 -10.25 22.80
CA ALA A 462 1.31 -11.00 23.63
C ALA A 462 1.96 -12.13 22.82
N LEU A 463 3.04 -12.71 23.37
CA LEU A 463 3.80 -13.84 22.83
C LEU A 463 4.10 -14.83 23.97
N PRO A 464 4.38 -16.12 23.70
CA PRO A 464 4.71 -17.10 24.74
C PRO A 464 6.00 -16.73 25.49
N ASP A 465 6.06 -17.04 26.79
CA ASP A 465 7.17 -16.59 27.66
C ASP A 465 8.54 -17.16 27.26
N LYS A 466 8.58 -18.43 26.84
CA LYS A 466 9.79 -19.14 26.40
C LYS A 466 9.42 -20.26 25.42
N PRO A 467 9.10 -19.95 24.14
CA PRO A 467 8.79 -20.98 23.15
C PRO A 467 10.01 -21.89 22.87
N SER A 468 9.79 -23.12 22.43
CA SER A 468 10.86 -23.98 21.89
C SER A 468 11.03 -23.66 20.41
N CYS A 469 12.21 -23.23 19.95
CA CYS A 469 12.41 -22.69 18.60
C CYS A 469 13.77 -23.07 18.00
N SER A 470 14.25 -24.28 18.29
CA SER A 470 15.64 -24.69 17.99
C SER A 470 16.02 -24.65 16.50
N LYS A 471 15.03 -24.68 15.61
CA LYS A 471 15.18 -24.59 14.14
C LYS A 471 15.03 -23.19 13.55
N LEU A 472 14.51 -22.22 14.32
CA LEU A 472 14.00 -20.96 13.75
C LEU A 472 15.14 -20.07 13.23
N VAL A 473 15.14 -19.80 11.92
CA VAL A 473 16.14 -18.98 11.21
C VAL A 473 15.62 -17.56 10.96
N THR A 474 14.31 -17.39 10.74
CA THR A 474 13.72 -16.11 10.34
C THR A 474 12.39 -15.86 11.06
N LEU A 475 12.25 -14.70 11.70
CA LEU A 475 11.06 -14.31 12.45
C LEU A 475 10.57 -12.90 12.06
N PHE A 476 9.38 -12.85 11.48
CA PHE A 476 8.65 -11.63 11.12
C PHE A 476 7.47 -11.42 12.08
N LEU A 477 7.45 -10.29 12.78
CA LEU A 477 6.46 -9.89 13.80
C LEU A 477 5.87 -8.49 13.52
N GLN A 478 6.12 -7.93 12.34
CA GLN A 478 5.82 -6.54 12.04
C GLN A 478 4.32 -6.22 11.96
N ARG A 479 3.98 -4.95 12.21
CA ARG A 479 2.62 -4.37 12.20
C ARG A 479 1.68 -4.96 13.27
N ASN A 480 2.21 -5.67 14.27
CA ASN A 480 1.47 -5.98 15.49
C ASN A 480 1.40 -4.75 16.42
N TYR A 481 0.59 -3.76 16.05
CA TYR A 481 0.42 -2.50 16.79
C TYR A 481 -0.13 -2.67 18.23
N GLN A 482 -0.57 -3.88 18.60
CA GLN A 482 -1.00 -4.22 19.96
C GLN A 482 0.12 -4.82 20.82
N LEU A 483 1.19 -5.37 20.21
CA LEU A 483 2.32 -5.97 20.91
C LEU A 483 3.14 -4.87 21.59
N ARG A 484 3.17 -4.88 22.93
CA ARG A 484 3.75 -3.81 23.77
C ARG A 484 4.91 -4.26 24.65
N VAL A 485 5.05 -5.56 24.86
CA VAL A 485 6.06 -6.20 25.69
C VAL A 485 6.46 -7.50 25.00
N LEU A 486 7.75 -7.80 25.00
CA LEU A 486 8.30 -9.11 24.68
C LEU A 486 8.70 -9.78 26.00
N PRO A 487 8.38 -11.07 26.23
CA PRO A 487 8.79 -11.76 27.46
C PRO A 487 10.31 -11.86 27.62
N ASP A 488 10.78 -11.83 28.88
CA ASP A 488 12.22 -11.78 29.23
C ASP A 488 13.02 -13.02 28.80
N LEU A 489 12.35 -14.13 28.45
CA LEU A 489 12.95 -15.39 28.01
C LEU A 489 12.59 -15.76 26.56
N PHE A 490 11.91 -14.88 25.81
CA PHE A 490 11.33 -15.19 24.49
C PHE A 490 12.38 -15.71 23.48
N PHE A 491 13.55 -15.06 23.42
CA PHE A 491 14.63 -15.43 22.49
C PHE A 491 15.53 -16.59 22.98
N HIS A 492 15.29 -17.11 24.19
CA HIS A 492 16.26 -17.97 24.89
C HIS A 492 16.55 -19.30 24.17
N ASN A 493 15.60 -19.79 23.36
CA ASN A 493 15.70 -21.06 22.62
C ASN A 493 15.82 -20.86 21.08
N MET A 494 16.30 -19.71 20.60
CA MET A 494 16.39 -19.36 19.16
C MET A 494 17.84 -19.24 18.62
N PRO A 495 18.74 -20.23 18.80
CA PRO A 495 20.17 -20.09 18.50
C PRO A 495 20.50 -20.04 16.99
N LEU A 496 19.53 -20.29 16.10
CA LEU A 496 19.71 -20.27 14.65
C LEU A 496 19.18 -19.00 13.97
N LEU A 497 18.58 -18.08 14.73
CA LEU A 497 17.89 -16.92 14.17
C LEU A 497 18.87 -15.93 13.53
N LYS A 498 18.73 -15.73 12.22
CA LYS A 498 19.49 -14.77 11.40
C LYS A 498 18.75 -13.44 11.20
N LEU A 499 17.43 -13.47 11.06
CA LEU A 499 16.62 -12.29 10.76
C LEU A 499 15.47 -12.15 11.77
N LEU A 500 15.41 -10.98 12.41
CA LEU A 500 14.31 -10.56 13.28
C LEU A 500 13.74 -9.21 12.81
N ASN A 501 12.48 -9.18 12.40
CA ASN A 501 11.75 -7.96 12.04
C ASN A 501 10.59 -7.72 13.00
N LEU A 502 10.64 -6.62 13.74
CA LEU A 502 9.68 -6.17 14.76
C LEU A 502 9.03 -4.83 14.37
N SER A 503 9.15 -4.40 13.11
CA SER A 503 8.74 -3.08 12.64
C SER A 503 7.26 -2.77 12.90
N LYS A 504 6.87 -1.51 13.12
CA LYS A 504 5.48 -1.10 13.36
C LYS A 504 4.79 -1.87 14.50
N THR A 505 5.56 -2.36 15.47
CA THR A 505 5.04 -2.83 16.76
C THR A 505 5.12 -1.70 17.80
N ARG A 506 4.53 -1.89 18.97
CA ARG A 506 4.53 -0.88 20.05
C ARG A 506 5.30 -1.35 21.29
N ILE A 507 6.32 -2.18 21.07
CA ILE A 507 7.23 -2.69 22.10
C ILE A 507 7.97 -1.54 22.78
N LYS A 508 8.16 -1.66 24.10
CA LYS A 508 8.84 -0.61 24.90
C LYS A 508 10.35 -0.80 25.03
N TYR A 509 10.79 -2.05 24.97
CA TYR A 509 12.16 -2.51 25.18
C TYR A 509 12.33 -3.88 24.52
N LEU A 510 13.56 -4.24 24.20
CA LEU A 510 13.93 -5.63 23.91
C LEU A 510 14.31 -6.35 25.22
N PRO A 511 13.99 -7.64 25.37
CA PRO A 511 14.35 -8.43 26.54
C PRO A 511 15.84 -8.77 26.52
N LYS A 512 16.45 -8.97 27.69
CA LYS A 512 17.88 -9.29 27.81
C LYS A 512 18.27 -10.58 27.08
N SER A 513 17.34 -11.52 26.90
CA SER A 513 17.55 -12.74 26.11
C SER A 513 17.93 -12.50 24.65
N ILE A 514 17.87 -11.26 24.13
CA ILE A 514 18.39 -10.91 22.81
C ILE A 514 19.85 -11.37 22.61
N SER A 515 20.65 -11.41 23.69
CA SER A 515 22.04 -11.89 23.65
C SER A 515 22.20 -13.34 23.18
N ASN A 516 21.15 -14.17 23.29
CA ASN A 516 21.17 -15.58 22.91
C ASN A 516 21.05 -15.78 21.37
N LEU A 517 20.78 -14.72 20.61
CA LEU A 517 20.67 -14.75 19.16
C LEU A 517 22.05 -14.66 18.50
N GLU A 518 22.96 -15.58 18.86
CA GLU A 518 24.38 -15.58 18.45
C GLU A 518 24.61 -15.53 16.92
N ARG A 519 23.59 -15.88 16.14
CA ARG A 519 23.60 -15.91 14.67
C ARG A 519 22.82 -14.77 14.00
N LEU A 520 22.35 -13.77 14.75
CA LEU A 520 21.55 -12.68 14.19
C LEU A 520 22.38 -11.81 13.25
N GLU A 521 22.01 -11.80 11.97
CA GLU A 521 22.62 -11.03 10.89
C GLU A 521 21.83 -9.74 10.60
N THR A 522 20.54 -9.69 10.96
CA THR A 522 19.65 -8.57 10.65
C THR A 522 18.59 -8.35 11.74
N LEU A 523 18.55 -7.14 12.28
CA LEU A 523 17.57 -6.67 13.27
C LEU A 523 16.87 -5.40 12.79
N ILE A 524 15.56 -5.49 12.54
CA ILE A 524 14.75 -4.40 11.98
C ILE A 524 13.66 -4.01 12.97
N LEU A 525 13.67 -2.74 13.39
CA LEU A 525 12.81 -2.14 14.41
C LEU A 525 12.14 -0.86 13.91
N ARG A 526 11.95 -0.73 12.58
CA ARG A 526 11.38 0.46 11.93
C ARG A 526 10.04 0.84 12.57
N ASP A 527 9.82 2.12 12.80
CA ASP A 527 8.56 2.67 13.31
C ASP A 527 8.08 2.01 14.61
N CYS A 528 9.00 1.50 15.45
CA CYS A 528 8.67 1.08 16.81
C CYS A 528 8.50 2.33 17.70
N GLU A 529 7.37 3.03 17.53
CA GLU A 529 6.97 4.31 18.17
C GLU A 529 7.12 4.37 19.70
N ARG A 530 7.40 3.25 20.37
CA ARG A 530 7.48 3.18 21.85
C ARG A 530 8.80 2.61 22.36
N LEU A 531 9.72 2.27 21.46
CA LEU A 531 11.05 1.74 21.81
C LEU A 531 11.96 2.90 22.20
N VAL A 532 12.11 3.12 23.51
CA VAL A 532 12.85 4.28 24.05
C VAL A 532 14.33 3.97 24.29
N LYS A 533 14.68 2.71 24.52
CA LYS A 533 16.05 2.23 24.81
C LYS A 533 16.30 0.87 24.18
N LEU A 534 17.54 0.63 23.75
CA LEU A 534 18.07 -0.71 23.50
C LEU A 534 18.79 -1.24 24.76
N PRO A 535 18.75 -2.55 25.04
CA PRO A 535 19.59 -3.17 26.07
C PRO A 535 21.04 -3.25 25.60
N SER A 536 22.00 -3.14 26.53
CA SER A 536 23.43 -3.32 26.24
C SER A 536 23.75 -4.73 25.71
N GLU A 537 22.92 -5.72 26.04
CA GLU A 537 22.96 -7.07 25.47
C GLU A 537 22.90 -7.12 23.92
N VAL A 538 22.50 -6.06 23.21
CA VAL A 538 22.62 -5.97 21.74
C VAL A 538 24.09 -6.09 21.30
N GLY A 539 25.06 -5.61 22.09
CA GLY A 539 26.48 -5.63 21.74
C GLY A 539 27.09 -7.04 21.63
N SER A 540 26.46 -8.09 22.15
CA SER A 540 26.97 -9.46 22.01
C SER A 540 26.71 -10.08 20.63
N LEU A 541 25.93 -9.42 19.77
CA LEU A 541 25.50 -9.92 18.46
C LEU A 541 26.59 -9.76 17.39
N LYS A 542 27.74 -10.43 17.55
CA LYS A 542 28.95 -10.20 16.72
C LYS A 542 28.79 -10.44 15.22
N LEU A 543 27.74 -11.14 14.79
CA LEU A 543 27.40 -11.37 13.37
C LEU A 543 26.37 -10.38 12.80
N LEU A 544 25.91 -9.40 13.58
CA LEU A 544 24.88 -8.44 13.17
C LEU A 544 25.43 -7.48 12.10
N GLN A 545 24.90 -7.59 10.88
CA GLN A 545 25.31 -6.78 9.73
C GLN A 545 24.39 -5.58 9.50
N VAL A 546 23.13 -5.68 9.94
CA VAL A 546 22.06 -4.68 9.74
C VAL A 546 21.35 -4.39 11.06
N LEU A 547 21.40 -3.14 11.51
CA LEU A 547 20.61 -2.62 12.63
C LEU A 547 19.80 -1.40 12.16
N ASP A 548 18.49 -1.55 12.05
CA ASP A 548 17.58 -0.52 11.56
C ASP A 548 16.60 -0.07 12.65
N LEU A 549 16.76 1.18 13.08
CA LEU A 549 16.03 1.84 14.16
C LEU A 549 15.29 3.10 13.64
N ARG A 550 15.00 3.18 12.34
CA ARG A 550 14.27 4.29 11.72
C ARG A 550 12.91 4.50 12.40
N GLY A 551 12.50 5.74 12.65
CA GLY A 551 11.16 6.03 13.20
C GLY A 551 10.92 5.56 14.64
N THR A 552 11.97 5.22 15.40
CA THR A 552 11.87 4.89 16.83
C THR A 552 11.95 6.12 17.74
N GLU A 553 11.47 6.01 18.98
CA GLU A 553 11.61 7.04 20.03
C GLU A 553 12.91 6.88 20.85
N ILE A 554 13.97 6.28 20.27
CA ILE A 554 15.20 5.99 21.00
C ILE A 554 15.85 7.29 21.51
N ILE A 555 16.15 7.33 22.81
CA ILE A 555 16.82 8.47 23.46
C ILE A 555 18.34 8.32 23.52
N GLU A 556 18.86 7.08 23.53
CA GLU A 556 20.31 6.83 23.56
C GLU A 556 20.67 5.44 22.98
N LEU A 557 21.83 5.33 22.33
CA LEU A 557 22.44 4.06 21.95
C LEU A 557 23.43 3.58 23.03
N PRO A 558 23.40 2.29 23.43
CA PRO A 558 24.41 1.72 24.33
C PRO A 558 25.82 1.74 23.72
N GLU A 559 26.85 1.91 24.55
CA GLU A 559 28.26 1.95 24.11
C GLU A 559 28.71 0.62 23.50
N GLU A 560 28.08 -0.48 23.90
CA GLU A 560 28.32 -1.85 23.47
C GLU A 560 27.93 -2.11 22.00
N ILE A 561 27.15 -1.23 21.35
CA ILE A 561 26.95 -1.26 19.88
C ILE A 561 28.28 -1.08 19.14
N ALA A 562 29.25 -0.40 19.75
CA ALA A 562 30.58 -0.21 19.19
C ALA A 562 31.47 -1.47 19.24
N GLU A 563 30.94 -2.61 19.70
CA GLU A 563 31.58 -3.93 19.63
C GLU A 563 30.96 -4.84 18.53
N LEU A 564 30.15 -4.27 17.62
CA LEU A 564 29.50 -5.01 16.53
C LEU A 564 30.40 -5.01 15.29
N ASP A 565 31.46 -5.82 15.34
CA ASP A 565 32.52 -5.88 14.32
C ASP A 565 32.02 -6.13 12.88
N SER A 566 30.86 -6.78 12.73
CA SER A 566 30.22 -7.07 11.44
C SER A 566 29.27 -5.99 10.92
N LEU A 567 29.02 -4.91 11.69
CA LEU A 567 27.92 -3.98 11.42
C LEU A 567 28.20 -3.11 10.19
N SER A 568 27.45 -3.38 9.13
CA SER A 568 27.61 -2.74 7.82
C SER A 568 26.53 -1.72 7.50
N TYR A 569 25.37 -1.81 8.14
CA TYR A 569 24.23 -0.90 8.00
C TYR A 569 23.74 -0.49 9.38
N LEU A 570 23.79 0.81 9.68
CA LEU A 570 23.22 1.40 10.89
C LEU A 570 22.31 2.57 10.50
N GLU A 571 21.02 2.45 10.81
CA GLU A 571 20.09 3.57 10.73
C GLU A 571 19.44 3.84 12.10
N VAL A 572 19.42 5.10 12.52
CA VAL A 572 18.84 5.52 13.80
C VAL A 572 18.07 6.83 13.67
N SER A 573 16.95 6.92 14.41
CA SER A 573 16.15 8.13 14.56
C SER A 573 16.11 8.55 16.03
N PHE A 574 16.41 9.82 16.32
CA PHE A 574 16.52 10.36 17.68
C PHE A 574 15.37 11.32 18.05
N TYR A 575 14.16 11.06 17.56
CA TYR A 575 12.98 11.91 17.71
C TYR A 575 12.35 11.91 19.12
N GLY A 576 12.84 11.07 20.04
CA GLY A 576 12.31 10.96 21.41
C GLY A 576 12.32 12.28 22.21
N SER A 577 11.19 12.59 22.84
CA SER A 577 10.86 13.90 23.47
C SER A 577 11.69 14.32 24.70
N SER A 578 12.72 13.56 25.08
CA SER A 578 13.60 13.84 26.23
C SER A 578 14.61 14.96 25.95
N THR A 579 14.17 16.21 26.06
CA THR A 579 15.02 17.41 25.95
C THR A 579 15.94 17.66 27.15
N ASN A 580 15.82 16.87 28.23
CA ASN A 580 16.44 17.13 29.54
C ASN A 580 17.47 16.09 30.01
N SER A 581 17.82 15.10 29.19
CA SER A 581 18.85 14.11 29.54
C SER A 581 20.26 14.73 29.49
N LYS A 582 21.03 14.59 30.59
CA LYS A 582 22.44 15.01 30.65
C LYS A 582 23.41 14.07 29.92
N HIS A 583 22.90 12.94 29.42
CA HIS A 583 23.66 11.93 28.69
C HIS A 583 23.61 12.22 27.19
N ALA A 584 24.68 11.87 26.46
CA ALA A 584 24.72 12.02 25.01
C ALA A 584 23.86 10.93 24.36
N LYS A 585 22.94 11.29 23.45
CA LYS A 585 22.10 10.31 22.73
C LYS A 585 22.93 9.32 21.90
N LEU A 586 24.13 9.73 21.48
CA LEU A 586 25.11 8.91 20.80
C LEU A 586 26.45 9.03 21.57
N PRO A 587 27.03 7.92 22.07
CA PRO A 587 28.31 7.97 22.77
C PRO A 587 29.47 8.41 21.85
N PRO A 588 30.37 9.30 22.30
CA PRO A 588 31.55 9.71 21.52
C PRO A 588 32.48 8.53 21.22
N GLY A 589 32.99 8.48 20.00
CA GLY A 589 33.87 7.41 19.53
C GLY A 589 33.16 6.11 19.15
N LEU A 590 31.83 6.01 19.28
CA LEU A 590 31.07 4.81 18.89
C LEU A 590 31.18 4.56 17.38
N ILE A 591 30.97 5.58 16.56
CA ILE A 591 30.96 5.45 15.09
C ILE A 591 32.36 5.12 14.58
N SER A 592 33.41 5.71 15.18
CA SER A 592 34.80 5.44 14.80
C SER A 592 35.28 4.00 15.01
N ARG A 593 34.56 3.16 15.77
CA ARG A 593 34.88 1.73 15.97
C ARG A 593 34.17 0.80 14.97
N LEU A 594 33.17 1.30 14.24
CA LEU A 594 32.41 0.52 13.25
C LEU A 594 33.13 0.48 11.90
N GLU A 595 34.32 -0.14 11.85
CA GLU A 595 35.16 -0.14 10.64
C GLU A 595 34.51 -0.82 9.42
N ALA A 596 33.54 -1.72 9.64
CA ALA A 596 32.77 -2.41 8.61
C ALA A 596 31.63 -1.60 7.97
N LEU A 597 31.39 -0.36 8.43
CA LEU A 597 30.17 0.39 8.12
C LEU A 597 30.14 0.94 6.68
N GLU A 598 29.20 0.44 5.88
CA GLU A 598 28.94 0.86 4.49
C GLU A 598 27.78 1.87 4.39
N THR A 599 26.78 1.75 5.26
CA THR A 599 25.62 2.65 5.35
C THR A 599 25.45 3.20 6.75
N LEU A 600 25.41 4.53 6.87
CA LEU A 600 25.07 5.24 8.10
C LEU A 600 23.94 6.24 7.85
N SER A 601 22.86 6.14 8.62
CA SER A 601 21.79 7.14 8.65
C SER A 601 21.53 7.60 10.08
N ILE A 602 21.78 8.89 10.35
CA ILE A 602 21.47 9.52 11.64
C ILE A 602 20.42 10.59 11.40
N SER A 603 19.16 10.22 11.68
CA SER A 603 18.00 11.10 11.59
C SER A 603 17.74 11.77 12.94
N VAL A 604 17.64 13.09 12.94
CA VAL A 604 17.37 13.93 14.11
C VAL A 604 16.36 15.01 13.70
N TYR A 605 15.64 15.61 14.65
CA TYR A 605 14.90 16.83 14.30
C TYR A 605 15.91 17.92 13.92
N PRO A 606 15.70 18.64 12.81
CA PRO A 606 16.51 19.81 12.53
C PRO A 606 16.41 20.83 13.69
N GLY A 607 17.47 21.62 13.92
CA GLY A 607 17.55 22.52 15.08
C GLY A 607 17.67 21.88 16.47
N ASP A 608 17.85 20.55 16.60
CA ASP A 608 17.93 19.89 17.91
C ASP A 608 19.15 20.32 18.74
N ASN A 609 18.91 20.86 19.93
CA ASN A 609 19.92 21.49 20.79
C ASN A 609 21.07 20.56 21.25
N TRP A 610 20.87 19.25 21.20
CA TRP A 610 21.91 18.26 21.52
C TRP A 610 22.77 17.96 20.29
N TRP A 611 22.15 17.81 19.11
CA TRP A 611 22.85 17.53 17.86
C TRP A 611 23.77 18.68 17.48
N ASN A 612 23.28 19.92 17.57
CA ASN A 612 24.04 21.14 17.28
C ASN A 612 25.31 21.30 18.17
N LYS A 613 25.41 20.56 19.28
CA LYS A 613 26.59 20.54 20.17
C LYS A 613 27.54 19.36 19.93
N SER A 614 27.10 18.31 19.21
CA SER A 614 27.85 17.05 19.05
C SER A 614 28.14 16.70 17.59
N VAL A 615 27.52 17.37 16.63
CA VAL A 615 27.71 17.15 15.19
C VAL A 615 29.17 17.27 14.76
N GLU A 616 29.93 18.23 15.31
CA GLU A 616 31.35 18.42 14.99
C GLU A 616 32.23 17.23 15.41
N SER A 617 31.92 16.57 16.53
CA SER A 617 32.61 15.34 16.95
C SER A 617 32.25 14.17 16.04
N PHE A 618 30.96 13.98 15.69
CA PHE A 618 30.56 12.86 14.84
C PHE A 618 31.04 13.00 13.40
N ILE A 619 31.15 14.22 12.86
CA ILE A 619 31.79 14.45 11.55
C ILE A 619 33.23 13.92 11.55
N LYS A 620 34.00 14.17 12.61
CA LYS A 620 35.38 13.67 12.75
C LYS A 620 35.45 12.15 12.88
N GLU A 621 34.39 11.49 13.37
CA GLU A 621 34.30 10.03 13.33
C GLU A 621 33.95 9.52 11.92
N VAL A 622 32.91 10.08 11.30
CA VAL A 622 32.39 9.66 9.98
C VAL A 622 33.41 9.86 8.86
N ILE A 623 34.23 10.91 8.91
CA ILE A 623 35.35 11.16 7.97
C ILE A 623 36.34 9.98 7.90
N ASN A 624 36.47 9.19 8.98
CA ASN A 624 37.42 8.07 9.05
C ASN A 624 36.84 6.73 8.56
N LEU A 625 35.55 6.67 8.21
CA LEU A 625 34.90 5.44 7.72
C LEU A 625 35.27 5.15 6.26
N LYS A 626 36.17 4.19 6.06
CA LYS A 626 36.77 3.85 4.75
C LYS A 626 35.84 3.10 3.79
N LEU A 627 34.79 2.45 4.30
CA LEU A 627 33.86 1.63 3.52
C LEU A 627 32.52 2.33 3.25
N LEU A 628 32.34 3.56 3.72
CA LEU A 628 31.08 4.30 3.69
C LEU A 628 30.65 4.66 2.26
N THR A 629 29.63 3.96 1.75
CA THR A 629 29.02 4.17 0.42
C THR A 629 27.68 4.88 0.47
N SER A 630 27.00 4.92 1.63
CA SER A 630 25.71 5.58 1.83
C SER A 630 25.66 6.36 3.15
N LEU A 631 25.37 7.67 3.11
CA LEU A 631 25.36 8.55 4.29
C LEU A 631 24.14 9.48 4.34
N SER A 632 23.27 9.32 5.34
CA SER A 632 22.20 10.28 5.68
C SER A 632 22.57 11.05 6.96
N PHE A 633 22.61 12.38 6.88
CA PHE A 633 23.20 13.23 7.93
C PHE A 633 22.64 14.66 7.91
N TYR A 634 22.49 15.27 9.09
CA TYR A 634 22.08 16.67 9.25
C TYR A 634 23.27 17.57 9.63
N PHE A 635 23.46 18.65 8.87
CA PHE A 635 24.48 19.68 9.07
C PHE A 635 23.81 21.01 9.48
N PRO A 636 23.78 21.37 10.78
CA PRO A 636 23.08 22.57 11.27
C PRO A 636 23.60 23.90 10.73
N GLU A 637 24.85 23.92 10.28
CA GLU A 637 25.54 25.08 9.71
C GLU A 637 26.42 24.62 8.55
N VAL A 638 26.54 25.47 7.52
CA VAL A 638 27.29 25.17 6.29
C VAL A 638 28.76 24.81 6.57
N LYS A 639 29.39 25.43 7.58
CA LYS A 639 30.77 25.13 8.02
C LYS A 639 31.01 23.65 8.34
N PHE A 640 29.99 22.94 8.81
CA PHE A 640 30.07 21.51 9.15
C PHE A 640 30.03 20.65 7.88
N LEU A 641 29.26 21.07 6.88
CA LEU A 641 29.30 20.46 5.55
C LEU A 641 30.67 20.73 4.91
N GLU A 642 31.14 21.98 4.91
CA GLU A 642 32.46 22.37 4.38
C GLU A 642 33.60 21.55 4.98
N GLN A 643 33.58 21.30 6.30
CA GLN A 643 34.52 20.40 6.96
C GLN A 643 34.42 18.96 6.43
N PHE A 644 33.21 18.41 6.31
CA PHE A 644 33.01 17.06 5.77
C PHE A 644 33.50 16.94 4.32
N LEU A 645 33.12 17.86 3.43
CA LEU A 645 33.58 17.87 2.02
C LEU A 645 35.11 18.08 1.92
N GLY A 646 35.65 18.93 2.80
CA GLY A 646 37.05 19.33 2.86
C GLY A 646 38.00 18.26 3.40
N ASP A 647 37.52 17.38 4.28
CA ASP A 647 38.32 16.32 4.92
C ASP A 647 38.00 14.91 4.38
N SER A 648 36.74 14.55 4.15
CA SER A 648 36.30 13.17 3.83
C SER A 648 36.94 12.60 2.56
N ALA A 649 37.54 11.41 2.70
CA ALA A 649 38.04 10.65 1.56
C ALA A 649 36.89 10.12 0.68
N SER A 650 35.81 9.57 1.28
CA SER A 650 34.69 9.00 0.52
C SER A 650 33.90 10.05 -0.27
N TRP A 651 33.91 11.32 0.15
CA TRP A 651 33.43 12.41 -0.69
C TRP A 651 34.34 12.64 -1.90
N LYS A 652 35.65 12.84 -1.68
CA LYS A 652 36.64 13.25 -2.69
C LYS A 652 36.95 12.17 -3.73
N GLU A 653 36.91 10.91 -3.33
CA GLU A 653 37.17 9.74 -4.18
C GLU A 653 35.90 9.24 -4.90
N GLU A 654 34.78 9.94 -4.73
CA GLU A 654 33.43 9.60 -5.24
C GLU A 654 32.88 8.22 -4.84
N SER A 655 33.52 7.53 -3.88
CA SER A 655 33.06 6.24 -3.35
C SER A 655 31.79 6.34 -2.49
N LEU A 656 31.46 7.54 -1.98
CA LEU A 656 30.13 7.85 -1.44
C LEU A 656 29.10 7.94 -2.59
N THR A 657 28.56 6.78 -2.98
CA THR A 657 27.61 6.60 -4.08
C THR A 657 26.20 7.11 -3.76
N GLU A 658 25.78 7.03 -2.50
CA GLU A 658 24.49 7.52 -2.02
C GLU A 658 24.70 8.51 -0.87
N PHE A 659 23.86 9.53 -0.80
CA PHE A 659 23.84 10.43 0.35
C PHE A 659 22.52 11.16 0.48
N LYS A 660 22.21 11.58 1.72
CA LYS A 660 21.04 12.38 2.04
C LYS A 660 21.41 13.43 3.07
N PHE A 661 21.75 14.61 2.57
CA PHE A 661 22.20 15.71 3.42
C PHE A 661 21.05 16.69 3.65
N VAL A 662 20.76 16.95 4.93
CA VAL A 662 19.96 18.11 5.34
C VAL A 662 20.94 19.17 5.80
N VAL A 663 20.85 20.40 5.31
CA VAL A 663 21.85 21.46 5.59
C VAL A 663 21.15 22.78 5.91
N GLY A 664 21.49 23.39 7.04
CA GLY A 664 21.00 24.69 7.48
C GLY A 664 20.27 24.69 8.83
N ALA A 665 19.80 25.86 9.25
CA ALA A 665 19.28 26.09 10.59
C ALA A 665 17.75 26.06 10.63
N ASP A 666 17.17 25.13 11.39
CA ASP A 666 15.72 24.92 11.38
C ASP A 666 14.92 26.01 12.09
N ILE A 667 13.69 26.21 11.62
CA ILE A 667 12.69 27.10 12.19
C ILE A 667 11.69 26.25 12.97
N LYS A 668 11.61 26.45 14.28
CA LYS A 668 10.74 25.66 15.17
C LYS A 668 9.24 25.85 14.89
N PHE A 669 8.71 25.13 13.91
CA PHE A 669 7.29 24.99 13.63
C PHE A 669 6.75 23.63 14.05
N ASN A 670 5.47 23.60 14.45
CA ASN A 670 4.82 22.40 15.00
C ASN A 670 4.27 21.44 13.92
N ALA A 671 4.37 21.81 12.64
CA ALA A 671 4.09 20.98 11.47
C ALA A 671 4.77 21.60 10.23
N SER A 672 5.24 20.77 9.30
CA SER A 672 5.55 21.22 7.94
C SER A 672 4.25 21.56 7.22
N ARG A 673 4.25 22.60 6.37
CA ARG A 673 3.09 22.91 5.52
C ARG A 673 3.02 22.06 4.25
N VAL A 674 4.13 21.40 3.88
CA VAL A 674 4.15 20.43 2.78
C VAL A 674 3.30 19.21 3.17
N PRO A 675 2.45 18.66 2.28
CA PRO A 675 1.65 17.47 2.59
C PRO A 675 2.52 16.31 3.08
N GLN A 676 2.10 15.61 4.13
CA GLN A 676 2.93 14.60 4.79
C GLN A 676 3.39 13.49 3.83
N HIS A 677 2.57 13.12 2.83
CA HIS A 677 2.98 12.17 1.81
C HIS A 677 4.16 12.71 0.97
N VAL A 678 4.24 14.00 0.63
CA VAL A 678 5.36 14.56 -0.15
C VAL A 678 6.66 14.53 0.66
N GLU A 679 6.63 14.86 1.95
CA GLU A 679 7.81 14.76 2.81
C GLU A 679 8.23 13.30 3.05
N LEU A 680 7.28 12.36 3.21
CA LEU A 680 7.57 10.92 3.29
C LEU A 680 8.12 10.38 1.96
N ASN A 681 7.61 10.84 0.82
CA ASN A 681 8.06 10.45 -0.51
C ASN A 681 9.50 10.89 -0.73
N TYR A 682 9.83 12.16 -0.46
CA TYR A 682 11.21 12.62 -0.41
C TYR A 682 12.03 11.84 0.63
N GLY A 683 11.44 11.52 1.78
CA GLY A 683 11.96 10.63 2.83
C GLY A 683 12.47 9.28 2.31
N LEU A 684 11.78 8.68 1.33
CA LEU A 684 12.06 7.36 0.78
C LEU A 684 12.92 7.35 -0.49
N ILE A 685 13.31 8.51 -1.06
CA ILE A 685 14.20 8.54 -2.23
C ILE A 685 15.59 7.99 -1.87
N SER A 686 15.99 6.91 -2.55
CA SER A 686 17.37 6.41 -2.63
C SER A 686 18.18 7.17 -3.68
N GLY A 687 19.47 7.38 -3.45
CA GLY A 687 20.37 8.08 -4.37
C GLY A 687 21.09 9.26 -3.72
N GLN A 688 21.09 10.41 -4.39
CA GLN A 688 21.84 11.60 -3.97
C GLN A 688 20.87 12.76 -3.70
N CYS A 689 20.57 13.00 -2.42
CA CYS A 689 19.54 13.91 -1.95
C CYS A 689 20.14 15.07 -1.15
N LEU A 690 19.66 16.28 -1.41
CA LEU A 690 19.99 17.48 -0.63
C LEU A 690 18.71 18.25 -0.23
N ARG A 691 18.45 18.42 1.06
CA ARG A 691 17.48 19.38 1.61
C ARG A 691 18.26 20.57 2.15
N PHE A 692 18.13 21.73 1.52
CA PHE A 692 18.78 22.97 1.96
C PHE A 692 17.72 23.83 2.64
N VAL A 693 17.95 24.21 3.89
CA VAL A 693 16.97 24.86 4.78
C VAL A 693 17.48 26.23 5.22
N ASN A 694 16.66 27.28 5.12
CA ASN A 694 16.81 28.58 5.79
C ASN A 694 18.27 29.09 5.94
N SER A 695 18.79 29.76 4.90
CA SER A 695 20.13 30.35 4.91
C SER A 695 20.17 31.69 4.17
N GLU A 696 20.91 32.67 4.71
CA GLU A 696 21.01 34.03 4.15
C GLU A 696 21.64 34.09 2.74
N LYS A 697 22.34 33.03 2.31
CA LYS A 697 23.11 32.97 1.05
C LYS A 697 23.22 31.54 0.52
N ILE A 698 23.35 31.39 -0.80
CA ILE A 698 23.78 30.16 -1.46
C ILE A 698 25.32 30.04 -1.35
N PRO A 699 25.88 29.05 -0.61
CA PRO A 699 27.32 28.84 -0.49
C PRO A 699 27.85 27.85 -1.53
N ASP A 700 29.13 27.98 -1.90
CA ASP A 700 29.81 27.08 -2.86
C ASP A 700 29.72 25.60 -2.47
N ALA A 701 29.70 25.29 -1.17
CA ALA A 701 29.53 23.92 -0.65
C ALA A 701 28.18 23.28 -1.04
N ILE A 702 27.10 24.06 -1.02
CA ILE A 702 25.76 23.60 -1.45
C ILE A 702 25.75 23.35 -2.96
N VAL A 703 26.35 24.26 -3.73
CA VAL A 703 26.49 24.14 -5.19
C VAL A 703 27.31 22.91 -5.58
N ASN A 704 28.40 22.63 -4.85
CA ASN A 704 29.26 21.46 -5.03
C ASN A 704 28.49 20.13 -4.80
N VAL A 705 27.70 20.05 -3.72
CA VAL A 705 26.86 18.88 -3.44
C VAL A 705 25.75 18.73 -4.47
N LEU A 706 25.09 19.83 -4.84
CA LEU A 706 23.98 19.83 -5.80
C LEU A 706 24.39 19.28 -7.18
N ALA A 707 25.61 19.55 -7.63
CA ALA A 707 26.18 19.00 -8.87
C ALA A 707 26.30 17.46 -8.90
N ARG A 708 26.19 16.79 -7.75
CA ARG A 708 26.10 15.32 -7.61
C ARG A 708 24.69 14.81 -7.28
N CYS A 709 23.72 15.70 -7.04
CA CYS A 709 22.37 15.31 -6.61
C CYS A 709 21.49 14.79 -7.76
N THR A 710 20.58 13.90 -7.41
CA THR A 710 19.43 13.45 -8.20
C THR A 710 18.10 13.92 -7.60
N ALA A 711 18.06 14.31 -6.32
CA ALA A 711 16.91 14.95 -5.69
C ALA A 711 17.31 16.21 -4.88
N PHE A 712 16.52 17.27 -5.00
CA PHE A 712 16.71 18.53 -4.29
C PHE A 712 15.43 18.99 -3.59
N TYR A 713 15.56 19.55 -2.39
CA TYR A 713 14.47 20.18 -1.64
C TYR A 713 14.98 21.53 -1.13
N LEU A 714 14.48 22.62 -1.73
CA LEU A 714 14.71 23.98 -1.25
C LEU A 714 13.59 24.35 -0.27
N ASP A 715 13.96 24.80 0.93
CA ASP A 715 13.02 24.85 2.05
C ASP A 715 13.24 26.09 2.93
N HIS A 716 12.21 26.91 3.11
CA HIS A 716 12.23 28.12 3.97
C HIS A 716 13.35 29.13 3.62
N HIS A 717 13.63 29.39 2.34
CA HIS A 717 14.64 30.40 1.93
C HIS A 717 14.03 31.76 1.61
N LEU A 718 14.48 32.79 2.32
CA LEU A 718 13.98 34.15 2.16
C LEU A 718 14.67 34.91 1.00
N ASP A 719 15.97 34.71 0.80
CA ASP A 719 16.78 35.52 -0.13
C ASP A 719 16.96 34.89 -1.53
N VAL A 720 16.33 33.75 -1.83
CA VAL A 720 16.45 33.06 -3.13
C VAL A 720 15.35 33.52 -4.08
N HIS A 721 15.72 34.23 -5.15
CA HIS A 721 14.76 34.73 -6.12
C HIS A 721 14.53 33.76 -7.30
N ARG A 722 15.51 32.89 -7.63
CA ARG A 722 15.51 31.97 -8.79
C ARG A 722 16.33 30.70 -8.56
N LEU A 723 15.88 29.53 -9.03
CA LEU A 723 16.73 28.32 -8.95
C LEU A 723 17.95 28.36 -9.90
N SER A 724 17.96 29.23 -10.92
CA SER A 724 19.14 29.40 -11.79
C SER A 724 20.36 29.97 -11.04
N GLU A 725 20.18 30.57 -9.86
CA GLU A 725 21.26 31.04 -8.98
C GLU A 725 22.15 29.90 -8.46
N PHE A 726 21.61 28.67 -8.33
CA PHE A 726 22.38 27.47 -8.01
C PHE A 726 23.23 26.95 -9.18
N GLY A 727 23.19 27.61 -10.35
CA GLY A 727 23.94 27.29 -11.55
C GLY A 727 23.29 26.20 -12.40
N ILE A 728 22.89 26.57 -13.63
CA ILE A 728 22.18 25.71 -14.59
C ILE A 728 22.88 24.36 -14.83
N GLY A 729 24.22 24.33 -14.84
CA GLY A 729 24.99 23.09 -15.01
C GLY A 729 24.78 22.06 -13.88
N ASN A 730 24.54 22.50 -12.65
CA ASN A 730 24.47 21.66 -11.46
C ASN A 730 23.11 20.95 -11.36
N ILE A 731 22.04 21.66 -11.72
CA ILE A 731 20.66 21.14 -11.69
C ILE A 731 20.32 20.14 -12.82
N LYS A 732 21.21 19.91 -13.79
CA LYS A 732 20.92 19.05 -14.96
C LYS A 732 20.61 17.59 -14.62
N LYS A 733 21.18 17.07 -13.53
CA LYS A 733 21.02 15.67 -13.08
C LYS A 733 19.78 15.44 -12.21
N LEU A 734 19.12 16.51 -11.76
CA LEU A 734 17.97 16.40 -10.86
C LEU A 734 16.80 15.72 -11.57
N LYS A 735 16.28 14.67 -10.93
CA LYS A 735 15.05 13.93 -11.26
C LYS A 735 13.87 14.39 -10.42
N TYR A 736 14.12 14.89 -9.22
CA TYR A 736 13.10 15.22 -8.24
C TYR A 736 13.41 16.57 -7.59
N CYS A 737 12.45 17.50 -7.59
CA CYS A 737 12.60 18.81 -6.95
C CYS A 737 11.36 19.16 -6.13
N ILE A 738 11.57 19.53 -4.86
CA ILE A 738 10.58 20.22 -4.03
C ILE A 738 11.08 21.64 -3.77
N ILE A 739 10.17 22.60 -3.78
CA ILE A 739 10.38 23.96 -3.28
C ILE A 739 9.27 24.25 -2.26
N SER A 740 9.62 24.70 -1.06
CA SER A 740 8.65 25.08 -0.03
C SER A 740 9.02 26.36 0.69
N GLU A 741 8.01 27.17 1.01
CA GLU A 741 8.10 28.36 1.86
C GLU A 741 9.21 29.33 1.46
N CYS A 742 9.39 29.54 0.15
CA CYS A 742 10.34 30.48 -0.43
C CYS A 742 9.58 31.75 -0.90
N PRO A 743 9.37 32.76 -0.04
CA PRO A 743 8.40 33.83 -0.29
C PRO A 743 8.81 34.81 -1.40
N ASP A 744 10.10 35.01 -1.66
CA ASP A 744 10.61 35.99 -2.62
C ASP A 744 11.10 35.36 -3.94
N LEU A 745 10.81 34.07 -4.14
CA LEU A 745 11.06 33.34 -5.38
C LEU A 745 10.15 33.86 -6.50
N GLU A 746 10.70 34.64 -7.45
CA GLU A 746 9.93 35.25 -8.55
C GLU A 746 9.61 34.26 -9.67
N THR A 747 10.57 33.40 -10.00
CA THR A 747 10.51 32.43 -11.10
C THR A 747 11.48 31.27 -10.88
N ILE A 748 11.17 30.08 -11.39
CA ILE A 748 12.04 28.90 -11.19
C ILE A 748 13.26 28.97 -12.10
N VAL A 749 13.06 29.36 -13.37
CA VAL A 749 14.13 29.55 -14.35
C VAL A 749 13.92 30.83 -15.15
N ASP A 750 15.00 31.60 -15.31
CA ASP A 750 15.11 32.74 -16.23
C ASP A 750 16.30 32.43 -17.16
N SER A 751 16.09 32.31 -18.48
CA SER A 751 17.20 32.05 -19.42
C SER A 751 17.10 32.71 -20.79
N GLU A 752 18.27 33.05 -21.34
CA GLU A 752 18.43 33.79 -22.60
C GLU A 752 18.70 32.86 -23.80
N GLU A 753 18.60 33.42 -25.01
CA GLU A 753 18.85 32.69 -26.26
C GLU A 753 20.30 32.16 -26.31
N GLY A 754 20.46 30.86 -26.55
CA GLY A 754 21.75 30.17 -26.51
C GLY A 754 22.13 29.52 -25.17
N THR A 755 21.28 29.63 -24.14
CA THR A 755 21.47 28.87 -22.88
C THR A 755 21.36 27.36 -23.12
N GLU A 756 22.09 26.55 -22.36
CA GLU A 756 21.99 25.09 -22.39
C GLU A 756 20.68 24.56 -21.77
N SER A 757 20.32 23.29 -22.03
CA SER A 757 19.09 22.69 -21.47
C SER A 757 19.07 22.67 -19.94
N VAL A 758 17.93 23.09 -19.39
CA VAL A 758 17.66 23.23 -17.95
C VAL A 758 16.72 22.11 -17.51
N PHE A 759 16.99 21.46 -16.39
CA PHE A 759 16.17 20.33 -15.90
C PHE A 759 15.85 19.23 -16.95
N PRO A 760 16.80 18.80 -17.83
CA PRO A 760 16.51 17.80 -18.88
C PRO A 760 16.15 16.41 -18.33
N CYS A 761 16.54 16.11 -17.08
CA CYS A 761 16.27 14.84 -16.41
C CYS A 761 15.19 14.92 -15.33
N LEU A 762 14.55 16.07 -15.13
CA LEU A 762 13.58 16.28 -14.05
C LEU A 762 12.27 15.54 -14.37
N GLU A 763 11.89 14.61 -13.50
CA GLU A 763 10.68 13.78 -13.60
C GLU A 763 9.53 14.32 -12.73
N TYR A 764 9.86 14.96 -11.60
CA TYR A 764 8.89 15.48 -10.62
C TYR A 764 9.30 16.87 -10.14
N LEU A 765 8.35 17.81 -10.14
CA LEU A 765 8.47 19.15 -9.56
C LEU A 765 7.26 19.46 -8.69
N SER A 766 7.46 19.78 -7.41
CA SER A 766 6.41 20.29 -6.52
C SER A 766 6.81 21.62 -5.90
N ILE A 767 5.90 22.59 -5.89
CA ILE A 767 6.14 23.95 -5.41
C ILE A 767 5.02 24.31 -4.41
N HIS A 768 5.41 24.72 -3.21
CA HIS A 768 4.50 25.04 -2.11
C HIS A 768 4.78 26.44 -1.54
N TYR A 769 3.74 27.21 -1.22
CA TYR A 769 3.80 28.49 -0.49
C TYR A 769 4.80 29.53 -1.04
N SER A 770 5.00 29.53 -2.36
CA SER A 770 5.95 30.43 -3.03
C SER A 770 5.27 31.75 -3.38
N TRP A 771 5.09 32.61 -2.37
CA TRP A 771 4.21 33.78 -2.42
C TRP A 771 4.57 34.86 -3.46
N SER A 772 5.79 34.88 -3.98
CA SER A 772 6.20 35.80 -5.06
C SER A 772 6.28 35.17 -6.45
N LEU A 773 5.92 33.89 -6.60
CA LEU A 773 6.02 33.20 -7.87
C LEU A 773 5.03 33.80 -8.88
N THR A 774 5.56 34.47 -9.90
CA THR A 774 4.78 35.11 -10.98
C THR A 774 4.75 34.26 -12.26
N SER A 775 5.74 33.38 -12.42
CA SER A 775 5.87 32.50 -13.58
C SER A 775 6.79 31.33 -13.24
N ILE A 776 6.43 30.10 -13.63
CA ILE A 776 7.35 28.96 -13.48
C ILE A 776 8.61 29.18 -14.33
N TRP A 777 8.44 29.80 -15.50
CA TRP A 777 9.51 30.01 -16.49
C TRP A 777 9.49 31.42 -17.07
N LYS A 778 10.69 31.97 -17.30
CA LYS A 778 10.93 33.28 -17.92
C LYS A 778 12.03 33.19 -18.98
N GLY A 779 11.91 33.97 -20.05
CA GLY A 779 12.83 33.93 -21.19
C GLY A 779 12.56 32.78 -22.17
N VAL A 780 13.56 32.40 -22.97
CA VAL A 780 13.44 31.40 -24.06
C VAL A 780 13.77 30.00 -23.55
N VAL A 781 12.83 29.05 -23.65
CA VAL A 781 13.05 27.65 -23.23
C VAL A 781 14.09 26.97 -24.14
N PRO A 782 15.24 26.51 -23.60
CA PRO A 782 16.22 25.79 -24.41
C PRO A 782 15.72 24.39 -24.76
N LYS A 783 16.00 23.95 -26.00
CA LYS A 783 15.52 22.65 -26.50
C LYS A 783 16.02 21.49 -25.64
N GLY A 784 15.08 20.64 -25.19
CA GLY A 784 15.34 19.50 -24.32
C GLY A 784 15.28 19.80 -22.82
N SER A 785 14.93 21.03 -22.42
CA SER A 785 14.58 21.33 -21.03
C SER A 785 13.26 20.65 -20.64
N PHE A 786 13.13 20.16 -19.40
CA PHE A 786 11.96 19.42 -18.88
C PHE A 786 11.50 18.19 -19.69
N ALA A 787 12.32 17.67 -20.60
CA ALA A 787 11.94 16.56 -21.49
C ALA A 787 11.62 15.23 -20.78
N ALA A 788 11.90 15.11 -19.47
CA ALA A 788 11.57 13.96 -18.63
C ALA A 788 10.39 14.19 -17.67
N LEU A 789 9.81 15.40 -17.63
CA LEU A 789 8.86 15.81 -16.59
C LEU A 789 7.53 15.06 -16.72
N ARG A 790 7.14 14.37 -15.64
CA ARG A 790 5.90 13.57 -15.53
C ARG A 790 4.89 14.20 -14.60
N THR A 791 5.31 14.70 -13.44
CA THR A 791 4.41 15.27 -12.43
C THR A 791 4.80 16.71 -12.13
N LEU A 792 3.84 17.63 -12.25
CA LEU A 792 3.93 19.00 -11.75
C LEU A 792 2.84 19.23 -10.70
N SER A 793 3.24 19.72 -9.52
CA SER A 793 2.31 20.07 -8.44
C SER A 793 2.56 21.49 -7.93
N LEU A 794 1.49 22.26 -7.77
CA LEU A 794 1.51 23.66 -7.33
C LEU A 794 0.53 23.85 -6.18
N TYR A 795 1.01 24.37 -5.05
CA TYR A 795 0.23 24.63 -3.84
C TYR A 795 0.47 26.06 -3.35
N ALA A 796 -0.59 26.79 -3.00
CA ALA A 796 -0.51 28.09 -2.32
C ALA A 796 0.43 29.11 -3.02
N CYS A 797 0.25 29.32 -4.33
CA CYS A 797 1.06 30.24 -5.16
C CYS A 797 0.25 31.48 -5.62
N PRO A 798 -0.09 32.42 -4.72
CA PRO A 798 -1.14 33.44 -4.93
C PRO A 798 -0.79 34.58 -5.92
N LYS A 799 0.39 34.61 -6.53
CA LYS A 799 0.76 35.56 -7.61
C LYS A 799 0.84 34.92 -9.00
N LEU A 800 0.70 33.61 -9.10
CA LEU A 800 0.79 32.89 -10.37
C LEU A 800 -0.55 33.04 -11.13
N THR A 801 -0.53 33.62 -12.33
CA THR A 801 -1.76 33.86 -13.12
C THR A 801 -2.04 32.80 -14.19
N TYR A 802 -1.02 32.00 -14.54
CA TYR A 802 -1.10 30.85 -15.43
C TYR A 802 -0.02 29.82 -15.09
N VAL A 803 -0.25 28.55 -15.44
CA VAL A 803 0.73 27.48 -15.23
C VAL A 803 1.74 27.43 -16.38
N PHE A 804 1.23 27.38 -17.61
CA PHE A 804 2.04 27.23 -18.83
C PHE A 804 1.77 28.34 -19.84
N LYS A 805 2.76 28.56 -20.73
CA LYS A 805 2.58 29.27 -21.99
C LYS A 805 2.45 28.27 -23.13
N SER A 806 1.70 28.60 -24.19
CA SER A 806 1.55 27.76 -25.39
C SER A 806 2.90 27.30 -25.96
N SER A 807 3.90 28.18 -25.94
CA SER A 807 5.26 27.94 -26.44
C SER A 807 6.05 26.87 -25.69
N MET A 808 5.66 26.55 -24.45
CA MET A 808 6.34 25.56 -23.60
C MET A 808 5.88 24.12 -23.83
N LEU A 809 4.67 23.92 -24.35
CA LEU A 809 4.01 22.60 -24.41
C LEU A 809 4.85 21.55 -25.16
N GLN A 810 5.54 21.96 -26.22
CA GLN A 810 6.44 21.13 -27.02
C GLN A 810 7.64 20.52 -26.25
N PHE A 811 7.96 21.03 -25.06
CA PHE A 811 9.09 20.58 -24.25
C PHE A 811 8.67 19.67 -23.08
N ILE A 812 7.41 19.71 -22.67
CA ILE A 812 6.82 18.93 -21.57
C ILE A 812 5.88 17.81 -22.09
N SER A 813 6.19 17.24 -23.26
CA SER A 813 5.36 16.23 -23.93
C SER A 813 5.18 14.91 -23.18
N ASN A 814 5.93 14.70 -22.09
CA ASN A 814 5.88 13.52 -21.23
C ASN A 814 5.17 13.80 -19.89
N LEU A 815 4.51 14.96 -19.74
CA LEU A 815 3.75 15.29 -18.55
C LEU A 815 2.53 14.37 -18.45
N GLU A 816 2.46 13.62 -17.35
CA GLU A 816 1.44 12.62 -17.05
C GLU A 816 0.46 13.12 -15.97
N GLU A 817 0.90 14.01 -15.07
CA GLU A 817 0.10 14.52 -13.95
C GLU A 817 0.30 16.03 -13.76
N LEU A 818 -0.82 16.76 -13.62
CA LEU A 818 -0.83 18.16 -13.18
C LEU A 818 -1.77 18.32 -11.98
N LEU A 819 -1.25 18.87 -10.88
CA LEU A 819 -2.02 19.26 -9.70
C LEU A 819 -1.83 20.75 -9.41
N VAL A 820 -2.94 21.47 -9.20
CA VAL A 820 -2.95 22.89 -8.87
C VAL A 820 -3.96 23.15 -7.75
N ASP A 821 -3.48 23.70 -6.63
CA ASP A 821 -4.18 23.78 -5.36
C ASP A 821 -3.92 25.16 -4.68
N ASP A 822 -4.94 25.81 -4.14
CA ASP A 822 -4.86 27.10 -3.42
C ASP A 822 -4.12 28.22 -4.19
N CYS A 823 -4.29 28.26 -5.52
CA CYS A 823 -3.62 29.21 -6.41
C CYS A 823 -4.56 30.32 -6.88
N GLU A 824 -5.03 31.17 -5.95
CA GLU A 824 -6.08 32.19 -6.12
C GLU A 824 -5.98 33.11 -7.36
N ALA A 825 -4.78 33.32 -7.92
CA ALA A 825 -4.56 34.21 -9.04
C ALA A 825 -4.66 33.56 -10.43
N ILE A 826 -4.78 32.23 -10.52
CA ILE A 826 -4.83 31.54 -11.80
C ILE A 826 -6.17 31.78 -12.50
N GLU A 827 -6.13 32.50 -13.61
CA GLU A 827 -7.28 32.74 -14.48
C GLU A 827 -7.42 31.64 -15.56
N LYS A 828 -6.28 31.05 -15.95
CA LYS A 828 -6.18 29.96 -16.94
C LYS A 828 -4.96 29.07 -16.77
N ILE A 829 -5.08 27.77 -17.07
CA ILE A 829 -3.94 26.85 -16.96
C ILE A 829 -2.90 27.11 -18.06
N ILE A 830 -3.35 27.29 -19.30
CA ILE A 830 -2.49 27.61 -20.45
C ILE A 830 -2.78 29.03 -20.95
N SER A 831 -1.77 29.90 -20.92
CA SER A 831 -1.79 31.22 -21.56
C SER A 831 -1.25 31.14 -22.99
N VAL A 832 -1.98 31.73 -23.95
CA VAL A 832 -1.61 31.73 -25.38
C VAL A 832 -0.64 32.87 -25.70
N GLU A 833 0.29 32.63 -26.63
CA GLU A 833 1.19 33.61 -27.25
C GLU A 833 0.97 33.63 -28.77
N GLU A 834 1.16 34.78 -29.44
CA GLU A 834 0.69 35.03 -30.82
C GLU A 834 1.29 34.13 -31.93
N VAL A 835 2.37 33.39 -31.66
CA VAL A 835 3.09 32.57 -32.64
C VAL A 835 3.56 31.25 -32.03
N THR A 836 2.76 30.19 -32.19
CA THR A 836 3.15 28.81 -31.82
C THR A 836 2.67 27.78 -32.84
N GLU A 837 3.48 26.74 -33.09
CA GLU A 837 3.03 25.55 -33.82
C GLU A 837 1.94 24.80 -33.04
N SER A 838 1.05 24.09 -33.74
CA SER A 838 -0.06 23.38 -33.11
C SER A 838 0.46 22.23 -32.21
N CYS A 839 0.14 22.27 -30.92
CA CYS A 839 0.70 21.38 -29.91
C CYS A 839 -0.39 20.75 -29.04
N CYS A 840 -0.30 19.45 -28.80
CA CYS A 840 -1.25 18.68 -27.98
C CYS A 840 -0.48 17.84 -26.95
N ILE A 841 -0.88 17.94 -25.69
CA ILE A 841 -0.43 17.05 -24.60
C ILE A 841 -1.62 16.21 -24.14
N SER A 842 -1.37 14.98 -23.70
CA SER A 842 -2.36 14.14 -23.03
C SER A 842 -1.84 13.73 -21.65
N LEU A 843 -2.48 14.22 -20.59
CA LEU A 843 -2.19 13.81 -19.21
C LEU A 843 -2.89 12.48 -18.90
N LYS A 844 -2.43 11.77 -17.87
CA LYS A 844 -3.27 10.81 -17.13
C LYS A 844 -4.24 11.57 -16.23
N SER A 845 -3.74 12.53 -15.44
CA SER A 845 -4.50 13.17 -14.36
C SER A 845 -4.36 14.70 -14.35
N LEU A 846 -5.49 15.39 -14.18
CA LEU A 846 -5.60 16.83 -13.96
C LEU A 846 -6.39 17.11 -12.67
N THR A 847 -5.74 17.67 -11.65
CA THR A 847 -6.36 18.01 -10.37
C THR A 847 -6.34 19.52 -10.15
N LEU A 848 -7.50 20.11 -9.87
CA LEU A 848 -7.75 21.54 -9.74
C LEU A 848 -8.55 21.79 -8.45
N GLN A 849 -7.96 22.44 -7.44
CA GLN A 849 -8.58 22.66 -6.13
C GLN A 849 -8.41 24.11 -5.67
N TYR A 850 -9.48 24.71 -5.12
CA TYR A 850 -9.49 26.07 -4.56
C TYR A 850 -8.95 27.13 -5.53
N LEU A 851 -9.50 27.19 -6.75
CA LEU A 851 -9.09 28.11 -7.83
C LEU A 851 -10.22 29.12 -8.15
N PRO A 852 -10.49 30.09 -7.26
CA PRO A 852 -11.66 30.99 -7.36
C PRO A 852 -11.71 31.89 -8.60
N LYS A 853 -10.61 32.01 -9.37
CA LYS A 853 -10.52 32.80 -10.60
C LYS A 853 -10.41 31.99 -11.89
N LEU A 854 -10.29 30.66 -11.82
CA LEU A 854 -10.07 29.85 -13.01
C LEU A 854 -11.33 29.87 -13.89
N VAL A 855 -11.22 30.44 -15.10
CA VAL A 855 -12.34 30.51 -16.06
C VAL A 855 -12.19 29.45 -17.16
N HIS A 856 -10.96 29.20 -17.62
CA HIS A 856 -10.66 28.34 -18.77
C HIS A 856 -9.42 27.48 -18.53
N ILE A 857 -9.43 26.22 -18.97
CA ILE A 857 -8.21 25.40 -18.95
C ILE A 857 -7.24 25.88 -20.07
N TRP A 858 -7.76 26.18 -21.27
CA TRP A 858 -7.04 26.85 -22.36
C TRP A 858 -8.00 27.65 -23.25
N GLU A 859 -7.48 28.58 -24.06
CA GLU A 859 -8.29 29.55 -24.83
C GLU A 859 -8.37 29.32 -26.35
N ASP A 860 -7.38 28.66 -26.97
CA ASP A 860 -7.25 28.56 -28.43
C ASP A 860 -7.37 27.12 -28.98
N ALA A 861 -7.71 26.97 -30.27
CA ALA A 861 -7.89 25.68 -30.94
C ALA A 861 -6.58 25.01 -31.42
N GLN A 862 -5.45 25.73 -31.45
CA GLN A 862 -4.15 25.24 -31.94
C GLN A 862 -3.33 24.57 -30.82
N THR A 863 -3.56 24.93 -29.55
CA THR A 863 -2.95 24.27 -28.39
C THR A 863 -3.98 23.55 -27.54
N ARG A 864 -3.67 22.32 -27.07
CA ARG A 864 -4.65 21.42 -26.45
C ARG A 864 -4.07 20.63 -25.28
N LEU A 865 -4.91 20.42 -24.27
CA LEU A 865 -4.60 19.61 -23.09
C LEU A 865 -5.70 18.55 -22.91
N LEU A 866 -5.44 17.34 -23.38
CA LEU A 866 -6.29 16.17 -23.15
C LEU A 866 -5.92 15.51 -21.81
N PHE A 867 -6.83 14.74 -21.24
CA PHE A 867 -6.61 13.99 -20.00
C PHE A 867 -7.52 12.76 -19.91
N GLU A 868 -7.08 11.76 -19.14
CA GLU A 868 -7.90 10.58 -18.81
C GLU A 868 -8.77 10.81 -17.56
N TYR A 869 -8.24 11.51 -16.55
CA TYR A 869 -8.95 11.80 -15.31
C TYR A 869 -8.89 13.29 -14.98
N ILE A 870 -10.01 13.84 -14.51
CA ILE A 870 -10.08 15.21 -13.97
C ILE A 870 -10.71 15.22 -12.57
N SER A 871 -10.12 15.98 -11.65
CA SER A 871 -10.69 16.27 -10.33
C SER A 871 -10.81 17.78 -10.14
N VAL A 872 -12.00 18.26 -9.75
CA VAL A 872 -12.30 19.69 -9.57
C VAL A 872 -12.97 19.95 -8.22
N TYR A 873 -12.48 20.90 -7.44
CA TYR A 873 -13.04 21.29 -6.14
C TYR A 873 -12.88 22.80 -5.92
N ASP A 874 -13.91 23.51 -5.46
CA ASP A 874 -13.94 24.96 -5.25
C ASP A 874 -13.31 25.77 -6.42
N CYS A 875 -13.86 25.55 -7.62
CA CYS A 875 -13.48 26.25 -8.86
C CYS A 875 -14.70 26.98 -9.48
N PRO A 876 -15.36 27.91 -8.77
CA PRO A 876 -16.71 28.42 -9.10
C PRO A 876 -16.84 29.17 -10.45
N GLN A 877 -15.73 29.63 -11.05
CA GLN A 877 -15.72 30.30 -12.35
C GLN A 877 -15.48 29.33 -13.54
N LEU A 878 -15.06 28.09 -13.29
CA LEU A 878 -14.77 27.10 -14.33
C LEU A 878 -16.08 26.45 -14.80
N LYS A 879 -16.81 27.13 -15.69
CA LYS A 879 -18.14 26.70 -16.17
C LYS A 879 -18.13 25.92 -17.48
N GLN A 880 -16.96 25.68 -18.07
CA GLN A 880 -16.78 24.85 -19.27
C GLN A 880 -15.42 24.17 -19.20
N ILE A 881 -15.33 22.89 -19.60
CA ILE A 881 -14.05 22.16 -19.64
C ILE A 881 -13.30 22.47 -20.95
N CYS A 882 -13.90 22.17 -22.11
CA CYS A 882 -13.31 22.43 -23.43
C CYS A 882 -14.35 22.31 -24.58
N LYS A 883 -13.90 21.93 -25.78
CA LYS A 883 -14.73 21.58 -26.95
C LYS A 883 -14.93 20.08 -27.13
N ASP A 884 -15.44 19.44 -26.08
CA ASP A 884 -16.45 18.39 -26.13
C ASP A 884 -16.20 17.11 -26.97
N SER A 885 -16.06 17.20 -28.29
CA SER A 885 -15.86 16.05 -29.19
C SER A 885 -14.57 15.27 -28.93
N GLU A 886 -13.47 15.95 -28.56
CA GLU A 886 -12.14 15.32 -28.45
C GLU A 886 -11.96 14.53 -27.13
N LEU A 887 -12.55 15.00 -26.02
CA LEU A 887 -12.46 14.31 -24.71
C LEU A 887 -13.12 12.92 -24.70
N LYS A 888 -14.09 12.66 -25.60
CA LYS A 888 -14.76 11.35 -25.73
C LYS A 888 -13.78 10.20 -25.95
N GLN A 889 -12.60 10.49 -26.51
CA GLN A 889 -11.59 9.48 -26.80
C GLN A 889 -10.66 9.21 -25.60
N THR A 890 -10.33 10.23 -24.80
CA THR A 890 -9.35 10.12 -23.69
C THR A 890 -9.98 9.93 -22.31
N LEU A 891 -11.10 10.60 -22.02
CA LEU A 891 -11.63 10.71 -20.66
C LEU A 891 -12.17 9.37 -20.12
N ARG A 892 -11.92 9.10 -18.84
CA ARG A 892 -12.20 7.85 -18.10
C ARG A 892 -12.86 8.10 -16.74
N GLY A 893 -12.64 9.26 -16.12
CA GLY A 893 -13.26 9.60 -14.84
C GLY A 893 -13.27 11.10 -14.54
N ILE A 894 -14.35 11.58 -13.91
CA ILE A 894 -14.52 12.95 -13.43
C ILE A 894 -14.87 12.89 -11.94
N ARG A 895 -14.14 13.63 -11.10
CA ARG A 895 -14.42 13.73 -9.66
C ARG A 895 -14.60 15.18 -9.24
N ALA A 896 -15.83 15.60 -8.95
CA ALA A 896 -16.09 16.99 -8.57
C ALA A 896 -17.25 17.14 -7.58
N GLU A 897 -17.44 18.36 -7.10
CA GLU A 897 -18.63 18.74 -6.34
C GLU A 897 -19.89 18.62 -7.22
N LYS A 898 -21.01 18.19 -6.64
CA LYS A 898 -22.23 17.99 -7.43
C LYS A 898 -22.77 19.30 -8.00
N ASP A 899 -22.79 20.36 -7.22
CA ASP A 899 -23.31 21.65 -7.65
C ASP A 899 -22.49 22.23 -8.82
N TRP A 900 -21.18 21.97 -8.87
CA TRP A 900 -20.31 22.30 -10.01
C TRP A 900 -20.64 21.48 -11.26
N TRP A 901 -20.90 20.17 -11.09
CA TRP A 901 -21.30 19.29 -12.19
C TRP A 901 -22.67 19.68 -12.78
N ASP A 902 -23.65 19.95 -11.92
CA ASP A 902 -25.01 20.33 -12.31
C ASP A 902 -25.05 21.75 -12.96
N GLU A 903 -24.05 22.62 -12.72
CA GLU A 903 -23.88 23.92 -13.39
C GLU A 903 -22.99 23.89 -14.66
N LEU A 904 -22.41 22.74 -15.04
CA LEU A 904 -21.40 22.66 -16.09
C LEU A 904 -22.00 22.79 -17.51
N VAL A 905 -21.44 23.71 -18.31
CA VAL A 905 -21.91 24.00 -19.68
C VAL A 905 -21.18 23.13 -20.71
N TRP A 906 -21.97 22.43 -21.52
CA TRP A 906 -21.53 21.59 -22.64
C TRP A 906 -21.89 22.23 -23.99
N GLU A 907 -21.00 22.16 -24.98
CA GLU A 907 -21.25 22.65 -26.35
C GLU A 907 -22.10 21.65 -27.17
N GLU A 908 -21.97 20.35 -26.93
CA GLU A 908 -22.68 19.29 -27.66
C GLU A 908 -23.83 18.64 -26.86
N ASN A 909 -25.03 18.70 -27.43
CA ASN A 909 -26.21 18.02 -26.92
C ASN A 909 -25.95 16.50 -26.74
N GLY A 910 -26.08 16.00 -25.51
CA GLY A 910 -25.94 14.59 -25.17
C GLY A 910 -24.58 14.18 -24.58
N ILE A 911 -23.61 15.09 -24.46
CA ILE A 911 -22.33 14.77 -23.81
C ILE A 911 -22.47 14.59 -22.30
N HIS A 912 -23.29 15.38 -21.61
CA HIS A 912 -23.57 15.20 -20.18
C HIS A 912 -23.88 13.73 -19.87
N SER A 913 -24.88 13.16 -20.55
CA SER A 913 -25.29 11.75 -20.41
C SER A 913 -24.23 10.72 -20.81
N HIS A 914 -23.22 11.09 -21.62
CA HIS A 914 -22.09 10.21 -21.94
C HIS A 914 -21.06 10.15 -20.81
N PHE A 915 -20.83 11.28 -20.13
CA PHE A 915 -19.85 11.39 -19.04
C PHE A 915 -20.44 11.26 -17.64
N GLU A 916 -21.76 11.29 -17.48
CA GLU A 916 -22.49 11.06 -16.23
C GLU A 916 -22.21 9.66 -15.64
N ALA A 917 -21.96 8.66 -16.49
CA ALA A 917 -21.51 7.33 -16.07
C ALA A 917 -20.04 7.28 -15.58
N LEU A 918 -19.26 8.35 -15.82
CA LEU A 918 -17.87 8.52 -15.38
C LEU A 918 -17.75 9.52 -14.21
N PHE A 919 -18.85 10.13 -13.78
CA PHE A 919 -18.87 11.14 -12.72
C PHE A 919 -18.91 10.49 -11.32
N THR A 920 -18.06 10.98 -10.42
CA THR A 920 -18.03 10.59 -9.00
C THR A 920 -18.11 11.85 -8.12
N PRO A 921 -19.19 12.06 -7.35
CA PRO A 921 -19.31 13.24 -6.50
C PRO A 921 -18.32 13.21 -5.32
N ILE A 922 -17.74 14.37 -5.01
CA ILE A 922 -16.95 14.58 -3.79
C ILE A 922 -17.90 14.71 -2.60
N GLY A 923 -17.79 13.80 -1.63
CA GLY A 923 -18.56 13.84 -0.39
C GLY A 923 -17.91 14.69 0.69
N GLU A 924 -18.74 15.40 1.47
CA GLU A 924 -18.32 16.19 2.63
C GLU A 924 -17.48 15.35 3.62
N GLY A 925 -16.18 15.66 3.74
CA GLY A 925 -15.23 14.97 4.60
C GLY A 925 -14.16 14.11 3.91
N GLY A 926 -14.16 14.01 2.57
CA GLY A 926 -13.28 13.10 1.80
C GLY A 926 -11.98 13.69 1.22
N VAL A 927 -11.43 14.77 1.78
CA VAL A 927 -10.35 15.59 1.16
C VAL A 927 -8.97 15.49 1.86
N HIS A 928 -8.88 14.86 3.05
CA HIS A 928 -7.63 14.82 3.84
C HIS A 928 -7.10 13.40 4.12
N SER A 929 -7.18 12.50 3.13
CA SER A 929 -6.57 11.17 3.22
C SER A 929 -6.11 10.64 1.85
N SER A 930 -4.99 11.18 1.38
CA SER A 930 -4.15 10.72 0.28
C SER A 930 -2.72 11.19 0.53
#